data_AF-A0A7W2ERE1-F1
#
_entry.id   AF-A0A7W2ERE1-F1
#
_cell.length_a   1.000
_cell.length_b   1.000
_cell.length_c   1.000
_cell.angle_alpha   90.00
_cell.angle_beta   90.00
_cell.angle_gamma   90.00
#
_symmetry.space_group_name_H-M   'P 1'
#
loop_
_entity.id
_entity.type
_entity.pdbx_description
1 polymer ?
#
loop_
_entity_poly.entity_id
_entity_poly.type
_entity_poly.pdbx_seq_one_letter_code
_entity_poly.pdbx_strand_id
1 'polypeptide(L)'
;MWFHRALSVALCCWLAQAHAQSPAPAATPAPATASTPVAAPLPTRAASAPAIAPALAPASTPVADPVHHRPRIALVLSGGGARGFAHIGVLRVLQELRVPIDIVVGTSMGSVVGGAYAAGSSVAQLEQLVRRTDWNSVVADRPPRDELNFRRREEDLLLPSRIEFGATLEGISLPPAAAGNEALELALTRVLPQGTRDRPVNQLPLPFRSVASDLVTGELVELDDTPLFLAMRASLAVPGVFAPVRVKERLVVDGGLVRNLPVDVARAMGADVVIAVNVGTPLAPEKDLSSAIRVAQQMLQILTEQNVQRSLKELGPRDILLAPNLSGISFLDFARHDRAILAGEKAARALSAQLVQLAVPEAEYTAFEQHRLAGPEVADQPLPITKLAVEPSGHINPKALEVQSGLTVGQKVTVEQAQQAGAQLFGRGDLARVETEVQDVNGGREVLIKPTEADWARSRLRVGLELASDFTDNNTFALKMMHVRSSLNDWGAELRSSARIGTERAFEVEFWQPLGPGSQWYVAPAAKYGAAASDTFSLTGQRQNRIGYNYAGTSLILGRQLGNWGDVHLGVARQSANVRVTIPEDATVPAARVHQTVQTLAYSIDTLDSVAFPTRGGLFNLNLERSIVSAANRVSLMQQSVEGLRAFHAGNWAGHLYAEWARSQQGLAPLNLGGFLRLSGTAPESVAGNRVVLGRIVMARTVGAMPAALGGDVRLGFSLEAGAGYGADNPLHWASVKQAGSIFTAVDTRFGPLYFGAGSTKGNSGTLYLFLGPVW
;
A
#
# COMPACT_ATOMS: atom_id res chain seq x y z
N MET A 1 -12.95 6.12 17.61
CA MET A 1 -13.04 7.49 18.20
C MET A 1 -14.29 7.73 19.04
N TRP A 2 -15.44 7.13 18.69
CA TRP A 2 -16.77 7.18 19.33
C TRP A 2 -16.89 7.79 20.76
N PHE A 3 -16.26 7.20 21.78
CA PHE A 3 -16.46 7.56 23.19
C PHE A 3 -16.01 8.98 23.62
N HIS A 4 -15.23 9.73 22.83
CA HIS A 4 -14.75 11.06 23.23
C HIS A 4 -15.67 12.20 22.81
N ARG A 5 -16.10 12.28 21.54
CA ARG A 5 -17.05 13.33 21.09
C ARG A 5 -18.37 13.25 21.85
N ALA A 6 -18.86 12.03 22.10
CA ALA A 6 -20.02 11.79 22.94
C ALA A 6 -19.90 12.46 24.33
N LEU A 7 -18.75 12.37 25.01
CA LEU A 7 -18.64 12.94 26.35
C LEU A 7 -18.56 14.48 26.36
N SER A 8 -18.03 15.11 25.30
CA SER A 8 -18.08 16.57 25.12
C SER A 8 -19.51 17.13 25.14
N VAL A 9 -20.49 16.32 24.68
CA VAL A 9 -21.94 16.60 24.80
C VAL A 9 -22.36 16.65 26.28
N ALA A 10 -22.01 15.61 27.05
CA ALA A 10 -22.37 15.51 28.46
C ALA A 10 -21.74 16.63 29.31
N LEU A 11 -20.50 17.00 28.98
CA LEU A 11 -19.74 18.09 29.60
C LEU A 11 -20.40 19.46 29.37
N CYS A 12 -20.79 19.78 28.13
CA CYS A 12 -21.45 21.04 27.79
C CYS A 12 -22.89 21.12 28.33
N CYS A 13 -23.65 20.03 28.34
CA CYS A 13 -24.96 19.94 29.00
C CYS A 13 -24.90 20.35 30.48
N TRP A 14 -23.86 19.92 31.20
CA TRP A 14 -23.69 20.20 32.62
C TRP A 14 -23.23 21.66 32.87
N LEU A 15 -22.25 22.16 32.11
CA LEU A 15 -21.83 23.57 32.19
C LEU A 15 -22.95 24.55 31.86
N ALA A 16 -23.75 24.29 30.84
CA ALA A 16 -24.85 25.17 30.45
C ALA A 16 -25.95 25.27 31.54
N GLN A 17 -26.20 24.18 32.27
CA GLN A 17 -27.15 24.17 33.39
C GLN A 17 -26.68 25.04 34.57
N ALA A 18 -25.38 25.24 34.75
CA ALA A 18 -24.83 26.17 35.74
C ALA A 18 -24.96 27.66 35.33
N HIS A 19 -25.16 27.97 34.03
CA HIS A 19 -25.13 29.34 33.49
C HIS A 19 -26.52 29.91 33.12
N ALA A 20 -27.60 29.16 33.26
CA ALA A 20 -28.91 29.47 32.66
C ALA A 20 -29.75 30.57 33.37
N GLN A 21 -29.12 31.65 33.85
CA GLN A 21 -29.78 32.71 34.63
C GLN A 21 -29.63 34.14 34.05
N SER A 22 -29.99 34.38 32.77
CA SER A 22 -30.47 35.69 32.22
C SER A 22 -30.70 35.65 30.69
N PRO A 23 -31.74 36.33 30.13
CA PRO A 23 -32.03 36.33 28.68
C PRO A 23 -31.94 37.72 27.98
N ALA A 24 -31.93 37.72 26.63
CA ALA A 24 -32.08 38.90 25.75
C ALA A 24 -32.83 38.55 24.43
N PRO A 25 -33.40 39.51 23.66
CA PRO A 25 -34.40 39.25 22.59
C PRO A 25 -33.93 39.45 21.11
N ALA A 26 -34.87 39.30 20.16
CA ALA A 26 -34.71 39.08 18.70
C ALA A 26 -35.31 40.25 17.83
N ALA A 27 -35.45 40.30 16.47
CA ALA A 27 -35.04 39.51 15.28
C ALA A 27 -35.44 40.21 13.92
N THR A 28 -34.95 39.70 12.74
CA THR A 28 -35.60 39.69 11.36
C THR A 28 -35.85 41.01 10.56
N PRO A 29 -36.31 41.03 9.25
CA PRO A 29 -36.08 40.17 8.04
C PRO A 29 -36.02 40.84 6.61
N ALA A 30 -35.44 40.15 5.58
CA ALA A 30 -35.79 40.06 4.11
C ALA A 30 -36.04 41.34 3.22
N PRO A 31 -36.50 41.33 1.92
CA PRO A 31 -36.68 40.30 0.85
C PRO A 31 -36.29 40.69 -0.65
N ALA A 32 -36.57 39.80 -1.65
CA ALA A 32 -36.99 40.07 -3.09
C ALA A 32 -35.99 40.68 -4.16
N THR A 33 -36.08 40.57 -5.52
CA THR A 33 -36.88 39.80 -6.56
C THR A 33 -36.33 39.93 -8.03
N ALA A 34 -36.61 38.97 -8.94
CA ALA A 34 -36.87 39.07 -10.42
C ALA A 34 -35.82 39.65 -11.44
N SER A 35 -35.83 39.46 -12.81
CA SER A 35 -36.35 38.41 -13.75
C SER A 35 -35.97 38.61 -15.26
N THR A 36 -35.47 37.56 -15.97
CA THR A 36 -35.71 37.12 -17.42
C THR A 36 -35.63 38.13 -18.62
N PRO A 37 -35.91 37.81 -19.93
CA PRO A 37 -35.87 36.57 -20.80
C PRO A 37 -35.19 36.76 -22.23
N VAL A 38 -35.42 35.81 -23.19
CA VAL A 38 -35.35 35.91 -24.70
C VAL A 38 -33.96 35.77 -25.39
N ALA A 39 -33.72 35.07 -26.53
CA ALA A 39 -34.37 33.94 -27.26
C ALA A 39 -33.38 33.29 -28.31
N ALA A 40 -33.86 32.31 -29.12
CA ALA A 40 -33.09 31.44 -30.07
C ALA A 40 -33.16 31.92 -31.56
N PRO A 41 -32.79 31.19 -32.68
CA PRO A 41 -32.87 29.73 -32.94
C PRO A 41 -31.75 29.05 -33.83
N LEU A 42 -32.06 27.81 -34.27
CA LEU A 42 -31.36 26.78 -35.09
C LEU A 42 -31.36 27.06 -36.62
N PRO A 43 -30.83 26.21 -37.57
CA PRO A 43 -30.48 24.76 -37.58
C PRO A 43 -29.07 24.43 -38.20
N THR A 44 -28.64 23.31 -38.84
CA THR A 44 -29.31 22.17 -39.56
C THR A 44 -28.41 20.89 -39.75
N ARG A 45 -29.01 19.85 -40.36
CA ARG A 45 -28.55 18.54 -40.93
C ARG A 45 -27.46 18.62 -42.06
N ALA A 46 -26.80 17.55 -42.55
CA ALA A 46 -26.74 16.09 -42.22
C ALA A 46 -25.53 15.37 -42.91
N ALA A 47 -25.36 14.06 -42.62
CA ALA A 47 -24.25 13.17 -42.97
C ALA A 47 -24.21 12.54 -44.38
N SER A 48 -23.07 11.91 -44.74
CA SER A 48 -22.97 10.71 -45.60
C SER A 48 -21.61 9.96 -45.48
N ALA A 49 -21.57 8.69 -45.92
CA ALA A 49 -20.44 7.74 -46.05
C ALA A 49 -20.95 6.51 -46.89
N PRO A 50 -20.25 5.36 -47.09
CA PRO A 50 -18.82 4.98 -47.04
C PRO A 50 -18.32 4.26 -48.35
N ALA A 51 -17.12 3.65 -48.38
CA ALA A 51 -16.69 2.62 -49.36
C ALA A 51 -15.48 1.78 -48.86
N ILE A 52 -15.27 0.54 -49.36
CA ILE A 52 -14.38 -0.51 -48.75
C ILE A 52 -13.71 -1.46 -49.80
N ALA A 53 -12.45 -1.90 -49.54
CA ALA A 53 -11.70 -3.06 -50.11
C ALA A 53 -11.28 -3.04 -51.62
N PRO A 54 -10.45 -4.01 -52.13
CA PRO A 54 -9.89 -5.25 -51.52
C PRO A 54 -8.34 -5.40 -51.59
N ALA A 55 -7.82 -6.62 -51.34
CA ALA A 55 -6.39 -6.97 -51.14
C ALA A 55 -5.84 -8.03 -52.14
N LEU A 56 -4.53 -8.32 -52.08
CA LEU A 56 -3.83 -9.39 -52.82
C LEU A 56 -2.54 -9.87 -52.08
N ALA A 57 -2.00 -11.04 -52.45
CA ALA A 57 -0.84 -11.71 -51.82
C ALA A 57 -0.09 -12.62 -52.86
N PRO A 58 0.79 -13.57 -52.46
CA PRO A 58 2.21 -13.39 -52.10
C PRO A 58 3.20 -14.05 -53.11
N ALA A 59 4.51 -14.02 -52.84
CA ALA A 59 5.57 -14.66 -53.68
C ALA A 59 6.69 -15.32 -52.84
N SER A 60 7.55 -16.13 -53.48
CA SER A 60 8.36 -17.20 -52.86
C SER A 60 9.90 -17.01 -52.86
N THR A 61 10.59 -17.94 -52.19
CA THR A 61 12.04 -17.94 -51.87
C THR A 61 12.95 -18.69 -52.88
N PRO A 62 14.27 -18.39 -52.89
CA PRO A 62 15.33 -19.23 -53.47
C PRO A 62 16.18 -19.97 -52.40
N VAL A 63 17.11 -20.83 -52.84
CA VAL A 63 17.90 -21.79 -52.04
C VAL A 63 19.27 -22.01 -52.73
N ALA A 64 20.43 -22.18 -52.08
CA ALA A 64 20.92 -21.85 -50.72
C ALA A 64 22.47 -22.05 -50.68
N ASP A 65 23.14 -21.59 -49.61
CA ASP A 65 24.60 -21.69 -49.39
C ASP A 65 24.98 -22.67 -48.25
N PRO A 66 26.24 -23.14 -48.15
CA PRO A 66 26.66 -24.10 -47.13
C PRO A 66 26.60 -23.51 -45.71
N VAL A 67 26.03 -24.29 -44.77
CA VAL A 67 25.81 -23.85 -43.38
C VAL A 67 27.12 -23.75 -42.60
N HIS A 68 27.75 -22.57 -42.66
CA HIS A 68 28.62 -22.12 -41.59
C HIS A 68 27.78 -21.96 -40.32
N HIS A 69 27.85 -22.93 -39.41
CA HIS A 69 27.24 -22.80 -38.09
C HIS A 69 27.79 -21.56 -37.38
N ARG A 70 26.93 -20.55 -37.19
CA ARG A 70 27.23 -19.38 -36.38
C ARG A 70 27.58 -19.82 -34.94
N PRO A 71 28.47 -19.10 -34.23
CA PRO A 71 28.82 -19.43 -32.86
C PRO A 71 27.58 -19.40 -31.95
N ARG A 72 27.53 -20.30 -30.97
CA ARG A 72 26.49 -20.31 -29.94
C ARG A 72 26.75 -19.20 -28.93
N ILE A 73 25.84 -18.23 -28.87
CA ILE A 73 25.97 -17.02 -28.06
C ILE A 73 25.16 -17.20 -26.77
N ALA A 74 25.83 -17.12 -25.62
CA ALA A 74 25.19 -17.11 -24.31
C ALA A 74 25.10 -15.70 -23.74
N LEU A 75 23.93 -15.35 -23.21
CA LEU A 75 23.71 -14.14 -22.42
C LEU A 75 23.73 -14.49 -20.93
N VAL A 76 24.72 -13.97 -20.19
CA VAL A 76 24.91 -14.22 -18.76
C VAL A 76 24.53 -12.95 -17.98
N LEU A 77 23.43 -13.01 -17.24
CA LEU A 77 22.82 -11.86 -16.56
C LEU A 77 23.05 -11.92 -15.04
N SER A 78 23.81 -10.97 -14.49
CA SER A 78 24.16 -11.00 -13.06
C SER A 78 23.00 -10.60 -12.14
N GLY A 79 23.12 -10.98 -10.87
CA GLY A 79 22.30 -10.41 -9.80
C GLY A 79 22.70 -8.97 -9.45
N GLY A 80 21.74 -8.24 -8.85
CA GLY A 80 21.88 -6.82 -8.47
C GLY A 80 20.60 -6.10 -8.03
N GLY A 81 19.49 -6.81 -7.76
CA GLY A 81 18.23 -6.19 -7.35
C GLY A 81 17.70 -5.20 -8.40
N ALA A 82 17.30 -3.99 -7.97
CA ALA A 82 16.84 -2.90 -8.83
C ALA A 82 17.80 -2.54 -9.98
N ARG A 83 19.10 -2.81 -9.84
CA ARG A 83 20.12 -2.55 -10.85
C ARG A 83 19.95 -3.46 -12.08
N GLY A 84 19.33 -4.63 -11.91
CA GLY A 84 19.09 -5.61 -12.97
C GLY A 84 18.09 -5.19 -14.05
N PHE A 85 17.34 -4.10 -13.87
CA PHE A 85 16.57 -3.52 -14.98
C PHE A 85 17.46 -3.03 -16.15
N ALA A 86 18.76 -2.82 -15.92
CA ALA A 86 19.73 -2.58 -17.00
C ALA A 86 19.83 -3.74 -18.01
N HIS A 87 19.54 -4.98 -17.60
CA HIS A 87 19.53 -6.14 -18.50
C HIS A 87 18.52 -5.97 -19.65
N ILE A 88 17.39 -5.30 -19.39
CA ILE A 88 16.35 -5.02 -20.39
C ILE A 88 16.87 -4.00 -21.43
N GLY A 89 17.61 -2.98 -20.96
CA GLY A 89 18.27 -2.02 -21.86
C GLY A 89 19.39 -2.64 -22.70
N VAL A 90 20.07 -3.66 -22.19
CA VAL A 90 21.01 -4.48 -22.99
C VAL A 90 20.25 -5.30 -24.04
N LEU A 91 19.19 -6.02 -23.65
CA LEU A 91 18.35 -6.79 -24.57
C LEU A 91 17.79 -5.94 -25.72
N ARG A 92 17.34 -4.71 -25.43
CA ARG A 92 16.88 -3.76 -26.46
C ARG A 92 17.95 -3.53 -27.54
N VAL A 93 19.20 -3.28 -27.13
CA VAL A 93 20.30 -3.00 -28.06
C VAL A 93 20.75 -4.26 -28.80
N LEU A 94 20.72 -5.43 -28.16
CA LEU A 94 20.96 -6.72 -28.84
C LEU A 94 19.90 -7.00 -29.92
N GLN A 95 18.63 -6.67 -29.64
CA GLN A 95 17.53 -6.77 -30.60
C GLN A 95 17.67 -5.77 -31.76
N GLU A 96 18.01 -4.51 -31.48
CA GLU A 96 18.30 -3.49 -32.50
C GLU A 96 19.47 -3.91 -33.41
N LEU A 97 20.52 -4.51 -32.82
CA LEU A 97 21.70 -5.01 -33.55
C LEU A 97 21.52 -6.41 -34.16
N ARG A 98 20.35 -7.06 -33.99
CA ARG A 98 20.02 -8.37 -34.59
C ARG A 98 20.96 -9.50 -34.15
N VAL A 99 21.39 -9.47 -32.88
CA VAL A 99 22.24 -10.50 -32.27
C VAL A 99 21.36 -11.62 -31.69
N PRO A 100 21.37 -12.85 -32.24
CA PRO A 100 20.62 -13.97 -31.68
C PRO A 100 21.28 -14.47 -30.40
N ILE A 101 20.47 -14.97 -29.46
CA ILE A 101 20.91 -15.47 -28.16
C ILE A 101 20.46 -16.93 -28.02
N ASP A 102 21.39 -17.87 -28.00
CA ASP A 102 21.12 -19.32 -28.01
C ASP A 102 21.00 -19.93 -26.62
N ILE A 103 21.56 -19.26 -25.61
CA ILE A 103 21.62 -19.70 -24.22
C ILE A 103 21.38 -18.48 -23.33
N VAL A 104 20.59 -18.63 -22.28
CA VAL A 104 20.43 -17.60 -21.24
C VAL A 104 20.78 -18.21 -19.88
N VAL A 105 21.65 -17.55 -19.13
CA VAL A 105 21.97 -17.92 -17.74
C VAL A 105 21.79 -16.71 -16.85
N GLY A 106 21.07 -16.85 -15.73
CA GLY A 106 20.71 -15.72 -14.88
C GLY A 106 20.79 -16.01 -13.38
N THR A 107 21.20 -14.98 -12.62
CA THR A 107 21.17 -14.98 -11.16
C THR A 107 20.28 -13.84 -10.66
N SER A 108 19.46 -14.06 -9.63
CA SER A 108 18.65 -13.01 -8.99
C SER A 108 17.78 -12.27 -10.03
N MET A 109 17.82 -10.93 -10.08
CA MET A 109 17.11 -10.16 -11.13
C MET A 109 17.54 -10.54 -12.57
N GLY A 110 18.76 -11.05 -12.78
CA GLY A 110 19.18 -11.63 -14.04
C GLY A 110 18.46 -12.93 -14.39
N SER A 111 18.09 -13.75 -13.40
CA SER A 111 17.21 -14.91 -13.58
C SER A 111 15.79 -14.48 -13.96
N VAL A 112 15.28 -13.39 -13.37
CA VAL A 112 13.95 -12.84 -13.69
C VAL A 112 13.87 -12.34 -15.13
N VAL A 113 14.78 -11.44 -15.53
CA VAL A 113 14.79 -10.87 -16.88
C VAL A 113 15.15 -11.94 -17.93
N GLY A 114 16.15 -12.78 -17.63
CA GLY A 114 16.63 -13.83 -18.53
C GLY A 114 15.62 -14.96 -18.73
N GLY A 115 15.01 -15.45 -17.64
CA GLY A 115 14.01 -16.52 -17.68
C GLY A 115 12.75 -16.10 -18.42
N ALA A 116 12.26 -14.88 -18.19
CA ALA A 116 11.14 -14.33 -18.93
C ALA A 116 11.44 -14.16 -20.44
N TYR A 117 12.63 -13.66 -20.79
CA TYR A 117 13.06 -13.55 -22.19
C TYR A 117 13.21 -14.93 -22.86
N ALA A 118 13.79 -15.91 -22.17
CA ALA A 118 13.94 -17.29 -22.65
C ALA A 118 12.60 -18.02 -22.79
N ALA A 119 11.58 -17.66 -21.98
CA ALA A 119 10.23 -18.18 -22.04
C ALA A 119 9.36 -17.59 -23.17
N GLY A 120 9.81 -16.51 -23.83
CA GLY A 120 9.11 -15.86 -24.94
C GLY A 120 8.56 -14.46 -24.66
N SER A 121 8.91 -13.80 -23.56
CA SER A 121 8.57 -12.37 -23.37
C SER A 121 9.40 -11.49 -24.32
N SER A 122 8.76 -10.58 -25.05
CA SER A 122 9.45 -9.54 -25.83
C SER A 122 10.04 -8.46 -24.93
N VAL A 123 11.09 -7.76 -25.38
CA VAL A 123 11.70 -6.65 -24.63
C VAL A 123 10.67 -5.56 -24.31
N ALA A 124 9.75 -5.26 -25.23
CA ALA A 124 8.66 -4.32 -25.01
C ALA A 124 7.69 -4.75 -23.89
N GLN A 125 7.38 -6.04 -23.76
CA GLN A 125 6.57 -6.55 -22.64
C GLN A 125 7.32 -6.43 -21.30
N LEU A 126 8.63 -6.76 -21.27
CA LEU A 126 9.47 -6.63 -20.08
C LEU A 126 9.53 -5.17 -19.60
N GLU A 127 9.76 -4.22 -20.50
CA GLU A 127 9.74 -2.79 -20.20
C GLU A 127 8.37 -2.32 -19.73
N GLN A 128 7.29 -2.72 -20.42
CA GLN A 128 5.93 -2.33 -20.07
C GLN A 128 5.52 -2.83 -18.68
N LEU A 129 5.93 -4.05 -18.29
CA LEU A 129 5.68 -4.55 -16.94
C LEU A 129 6.48 -3.77 -15.90
N VAL A 130 7.79 -3.62 -16.10
CA VAL A 130 8.66 -2.92 -15.13
C VAL A 130 8.16 -1.49 -14.86
N ARG A 131 7.61 -0.81 -15.87
CA ARG A 131 6.99 0.52 -15.77
C ARG A 131 5.58 0.56 -15.16
N ARG A 132 4.90 -0.58 -15.01
CA ARG A 132 3.52 -0.69 -14.49
C ARG A 132 3.43 -1.38 -13.11
N THR A 133 4.44 -2.13 -12.72
CA THR A 133 4.54 -2.75 -11.39
C THR A 133 4.98 -1.73 -10.35
N ASP A 134 4.25 -1.63 -9.25
CA ASP A 134 4.68 -0.87 -8.07
C ASP A 134 5.75 -1.66 -7.31
N TRP A 135 7.00 -1.53 -7.71
CA TRP A 135 8.11 -2.28 -7.10
C TRP A 135 8.37 -1.92 -5.63
N ASN A 136 7.79 -0.83 -5.11
CA ASN A 136 7.87 -0.52 -3.69
C ASN A 136 6.97 -1.44 -2.85
N SER A 137 5.83 -1.92 -3.40
CA SER A 137 5.02 -2.94 -2.72
C SER A 137 5.63 -4.35 -2.82
N VAL A 138 6.32 -4.65 -3.93
CA VAL A 138 7.07 -5.91 -4.13
C VAL A 138 8.13 -6.15 -3.05
N VAL A 139 8.69 -5.10 -2.46
CA VAL A 139 9.68 -5.19 -1.36
C VAL A 139 9.14 -4.71 0.00
N ALA A 140 7.82 -4.56 0.15
CA ALA A 140 7.21 -4.11 1.38
C ALA A 140 6.93 -5.28 2.34
N ASP A 141 7.25 -5.09 3.62
CA ASP A 141 6.98 -6.03 4.73
C ASP A 141 5.46 -6.27 4.99
N ARG A 142 4.57 -5.66 4.20
CA ARG A 142 3.10 -5.70 4.35
C ARG A 142 2.44 -5.30 3.01
N PRO A 143 1.33 -5.93 2.60
CA PRO A 143 0.61 -5.56 1.38
C PRO A 143 0.13 -4.08 1.36
N PRO A 144 -0.02 -3.48 0.17
CA PRO A 144 -0.55 -2.12 -0.03
C PRO A 144 -1.84 -1.85 0.74
N ARG A 145 -2.00 -0.62 1.24
CA ARG A 145 -3.16 -0.27 2.08
C ARG A 145 -4.48 -0.40 1.32
N ASP A 146 -4.47 -0.08 0.04
CA ASP A 146 -5.60 -0.18 -0.88
C ASP A 146 -5.91 -1.62 -1.34
N GLU A 147 -5.08 -2.60 -0.96
CA GLU A 147 -5.34 -4.04 -1.11
C GLU A 147 -5.82 -4.70 0.22
N LEU A 148 -5.48 -4.13 1.38
CA LEU A 148 -5.91 -4.63 2.70
C LEU A 148 -7.44 -4.73 2.84
N ASN A 149 -7.94 -5.65 3.67
CA ASN A 149 -9.35 -5.68 4.05
C ASN A 149 -9.73 -4.48 4.92
N PHE A 150 -10.99 -4.01 4.84
CA PHE A 150 -11.46 -2.79 5.52
C PHE A 150 -11.10 -2.72 7.01
N ARG A 151 -11.19 -3.84 7.74
CA ARG A 151 -10.81 -3.92 9.16
C ARG A 151 -9.32 -3.64 9.42
N ARG A 152 -8.42 -4.09 8.54
CA ARG A 152 -6.98 -3.73 8.59
C ARG A 152 -6.74 -2.27 8.20
N ARG A 153 -7.58 -1.66 7.35
CA ARG A 153 -7.54 -0.22 7.03
C ARG A 153 -7.98 0.65 8.21
N GLU A 154 -8.99 0.22 8.95
CA GLU A 154 -9.45 0.88 10.20
C GLU A 154 -8.32 0.90 11.24
N GLU A 155 -7.60 -0.21 11.43
CA GLU A 155 -6.44 -0.25 12.33
C GLU A 155 -5.36 0.78 11.96
N ASP A 156 -5.15 1.05 10.67
CA ASP A 156 -4.17 2.06 10.22
C ASP A 156 -4.64 3.50 10.49
N LEU A 157 -5.94 3.74 10.65
CA LEU A 157 -6.48 5.02 11.15
C LEU A 157 -6.38 5.09 12.68
N LEU A 158 -6.59 3.96 13.36
CA LEU A 158 -6.50 3.85 14.83
C LEU A 158 -5.05 3.90 15.34
N LEU A 159 -4.08 3.41 14.57
CA LEU A 159 -2.66 3.32 14.92
C LEU A 159 -1.80 3.31 13.63
N PRO A 160 -1.44 4.48 13.05
CA PRO A 160 -0.78 4.56 11.74
C PRO A 160 0.64 3.98 11.64
N SER A 161 1.26 3.58 12.75
CA SER A 161 2.53 2.85 12.74
C SER A 161 2.36 1.49 12.06
N ARG A 162 3.27 1.19 11.15
CA ARG A 162 3.41 -0.09 10.44
C ARG A 162 4.30 -1.08 11.19
N ILE A 163 4.78 -0.74 12.39
CA ILE A 163 5.55 -1.63 13.24
C ILE A 163 4.58 -2.64 13.90
N GLU A 164 4.71 -3.90 13.50
CA GLU A 164 3.92 -5.04 13.95
C GLU A 164 4.88 -6.18 14.34
N PHE A 165 4.53 -6.95 15.37
CA PHE A 165 5.29 -8.08 15.90
C PHE A 165 4.34 -9.28 16.11
N GLY A 166 4.86 -10.50 16.03
CA GLY A 166 4.18 -11.65 16.62
C GLY A 166 4.30 -11.63 18.14
N ALA A 167 3.25 -12.02 18.85
CA ALA A 167 3.16 -12.01 20.31
C ALA A 167 2.44 -13.29 20.78
N THR A 168 3.19 -14.34 21.07
CA THR A 168 2.70 -15.64 21.54
C THR A 168 3.00 -15.82 23.03
N LEU A 169 2.64 -16.98 23.61
CA LEU A 169 3.05 -17.34 24.97
C LEU A 169 4.55 -17.69 25.07
N GLU A 170 5.22 -17.92 23.93
CA GLU A 170 6.63 -18.26 23.84
C GLU A 170 7.52 -17.01 23.76
N GLY A 171 6.96 -15.87 23.36
CA GLY A 171 7.64 -14.57 23.36
C GLY A 171 7.11 -13.59 22.31
N ILE A 172 7.94 -12.59 22.02
CA ILE A 172 7.72 -11.63 20.93
C ILE A 172 8.64 -12.01 19.76
N SER A 173 8.07 -12.17 18.57
CA SER A 173 8.79 -12.43 17.33
C SER A 173 8.71 -11.23 16.38
N LEU A 174 9.78 -11.00 15.61
CA LEU A 174 9.69 -10.13 14.44
C LEU A 174 8.87 -10.84 13.35
N PRO A 175 8.12 -10.10 12.50
CA PRO A 175 7.61 -10.65 11.26
C PRO A 175 8.79 -11.22 10.46
N PRO A 176 8.66 -12.42 9.86
CA PRO A 176 9.67 -12.93 8.95
C PRO A 176 9.77 -12.01 7.72
N ALA A 177 10.96 -11.84 7.16
CA ALA A 177 11.17 -11.13 5.89
C ALA A 177 10.38 -11.72 4.70
N ALA A 178 9.73 -12.87 4.92
CA ALA A 178 8.74 -13.48 4.03
C ALA A 178 7.48 -12.63 3.76
N ALA A 179 7.18 -11.61 4.58
CA ALA A 179 5.90 -10.89 4.54
C ALA A 179 5.64 -10.08 3.25
N GLY A 180 6.64 -9.89 2.38
CA GLY A 180 6.49 -9.32 1.03
C GLY A 180 6.43 -10.35 -0.12
N ASN A 181 6.56 -11.65 0.18
CA ASN A 181 6.71 -12.71 -0.85
C ASN A 181 5.57 -12.72 -1.89
N GLU A 182 4.32 -12.53 -1.48
CA GLU A 182 3.14 -12.62 -2.38
C GLU A 182 3.16 -11.53 -3.46
N ALA A 183 3.53 -10.29 -3.10
CA ALA A 183 3.64 -9.19 -4.05
C ALA A 183 4.77 -9.42 -5.08
N LEU A 184 5.89 -10.02 -4.64
CA LEU A 184 6.93 -10.51 -5.53
C LEU A 184 6.42 -11.64 -6.44
N GLU A 185 5.73 -12.63 -5.88
CA GLU A 185 5.24 -13.79 -6.62
C GLU A 185 4.17 -13.40 -7.65
N LEU A 186 3.34 -12.39 -7.38
CA LEU A 186 2.48 -11.73 -8.37
C LEU A 186 3.27 -11.00 -9.46
N ALA A 187 4.31 -10.25 -9.12
CA ALA A 187 5.16 -9.55 -10.10
C ALA A 187 5.92 -10.53 -11.01
N LEU A 188 6.42 -11.63 -10.46
CA LEU A 188 7.04 -12.74 -11.20
C LEU A 188 6.02 -13.49 -12.06
N THR A 189 4.76 -13.63 -11.63
CA THR A 189 3.70 -14.24 -12.46
C THR A 189 3.42 -13.38 -13.69
N ARG A 190 3.35 -12.05 -13.52
CA ARG A 190 3.06 -11.09 -14.61
C ARG A 190 4.20 -10.88 -15.61
N VAL A 191 5.42 -11.35 -15.34
CA VAL A 191 6.56 -11.27 -16.30
C VAL A 191 6.66 -12.47 -17.23
N LEU A 192 5.95 -13.56 -16.92
CA LEU A 192 5.97 -14.79 -17.68
C LEU A 192 4.85 -14.85 -18.73
N PRO A 193 5.12 -15.36 -19.94
CA PRO A 193 4.07 -15.70 -20.89
C PRO A 193 3.12 -16.76 -20.31
N GLN A 194 1.84 -16.71 -20.71
CA GLN A 194 0.82 -17.65 -20.22
C GLN A 194 1.22 -19.10 -20.51
N GLY A 195 0.95 -20.00 -19.56
CA GLY A 195 1.35 -21.42 -19.63
C GLY A 195 2.85 -21.70 -19.42
N THR A 196 3.72 -20.70 -19.20
CA THR A 196 5.16 -20.94 -18.95
C THR A 196 5.56 -21.00 -17.47
N ARG A 197 4.69 -20.51 -16.56
CA ARG A 197 4.93 -20.45 -15.10
C ARG A 197 5.50 -21.74 -14.53
N ASP A 198 4.77 -22.82 -14.70
CA ASP A 198 5.06 -24.11 -14.04
C ASP A 198 5.80 -25.08 -14.97
N ARG A 199 6.18 -24.61 -16.18
CA ARG A 199 6.96 -25.37 -17.17
C ARG A 199 8.43 -25.45 -16.73
N PRO A 200 9.05 -26.64 -16.77
CA PRO A 200 10.48 -26.81 -16.50
C PRO A 200 11.38 -25.92 -17.37
N VAL A 201 12.43 -25.33 -16.78
CA VAL A 201 13.35 -24.41 -17.48
C VAL A 201 14.09 -25.03 -18.67
N ASN A 202 14.29 -26.35 -18.66
CA ASN A 202 14.87 -27.11 -19.79
C ASN A 202 13.88 -27.35 -20.95
N GLN A 203 12.63 -26.89 -20.86
CA GLN A 203 11.62 -27.00 -21.91
C GLN A 203 11.22 -25.64 -22.53
N LEU A 204 11.93 -24.55 -22.22
CA LEU A 204 11.62 -23.21 -22.73
C LEU A 204 12.09 -23.00 -24.18
N PRO A 205 11.54 -22.03 -24.92
CA PRO A 205 11.96 -21.69 -26.29
C PRO A 205 13.47 -21.43 -26.46
N LEU A 206 14.13 -20.84 -25.44
CA LEU A 206 15.59 -20.82 -25.36
C LEU A 206 16.10 -21.67 -24.17
N PRO A 207 17.20 -22.43 -24.34
CA PRO A 207 17.94 -23.05 -23.25
C PRO A 207 18.24 -22.07 -22.11
N PHE A 208 17.63 -22.32 -20.94
CA PHE A 208 17.77 -21.48 -19.75
C PHE A 208 18.37 -22.23 -18.57
N ARG A 209 19.23 -21.54 -17.81
CA ARG A 209 19.69 -21.96 -16.48
C ARG A 209 19.55 -20.81 -15.49
N SER A 210 18.98 -21.11 -14.33
CA SER A 210 18.97 -20.22 -13.17
C SER A 210 19.91 -20.79 -12.11
N VAL A 211 20.51 -19.96 -11.26
CA VAL A 211 21.37 -20.43 -10.16
C VAL A 211 20.90 -19.89 -8.80
N ALA A 212 20.99 -20.74 -7.78
CA ALA A 212 20.76 -20.39 -6.38
C ALA A 212 21.92 -20.89 -5.50
N SER A 213 21.97 -20.44 -4.26
CA SER A 213 22.95 -20.88 -3.26
C SER A 213 22.26 -21.78 -2.25
N ASP A 214 22.81 -22.94 -1.93
CA ASP A 214 22.31 -23.77 -0.82
C ASP A 214 22.62 -23.08 0.52
N LEU A 215 21.59 -22.82 1.34
CA LEU A 215 21.74 -22.09 2.61
C LEU A 215 22.39 -22.95 3.71
N VAL A 216 22.43 -24.28 3.55
CA VAL A 216 22.99 -25.22 4.53
C VAL A 216 24.42 -25.60 4.17
N THR A 217 24.71 -25.85 2.89
CA THR A 217 26.06 -26.29 2.44
C THR A 217 26.92 -25.17 1.86
N GLY A 218 26.32 -24.06 1.41
CA GLY A 218 27.02 -23.00 0.67
C GLY A 218 27.39 -23.39 -0.77
N GLU A 219 26.84 -24.49 -1.28
CA GLU A 219 27.08 -24.97 -2.65
C GLU A 219 26.29 -24.17 -3.70
N LEU A 220 26.77 -24.22 -4.94
CA LEU A 220 26.03 -23.77 -6.11
C LEU A 220 24.92 -24.78 -6.42
N VAL A 221 23.70 -24.29 -6.62
CA VAL A 221 22.56 -25.08 -7.08
C VAL A 221 22.13 -24.56 -8.45
N GLU A 222 22.43 -25.34 -9.50
CA GLU A 222 21.82 -25.11 -10.80
C GLU A 222 20.34 -25.52 -10.76
N LEU A 223 19.48 -24.60 -11.16
CA LEU A 223 18.04 -24.80 -11.26
C LEU A 223 17.75 -25.09 -12.73
N ASP A 224 17.54 -26.37 -13.01
CA ASP A 224 17.98 -27.01 -14.26
C ASP A 224 16.86 -27.83 -14.94
N ASP A 225 16.05 -28.50 -14.12
CA ASP A 225 14.79 -29.18 -14.43
C ASP A 225 13.58 -28.53 -13.72
N THR A 226 13.84 -27.46 -12.98
CA THR A 226 12.90 -26.82 -12.05
C THR A 226 11.85 -25.99 -12.81
N PRO A 227 10.58 -25.92 -12.36
CA PRO A 227 9.59 -25.01 -12.93
C PRO A 227 10.09 -23.56 -12.98
N LEU A 228 9.90 -22.86 -14.10
CA LEU A 228 10.48 -21.53 -14.36
C LEU A 228 10.18 -20.52 -13.24
N PHE A 229 8.94 -20.45 -12.79
CA PHE A 229 8.53 -19.57 -11.69
C PHE A 229 9.32 -19.85 -10.41
N LEU A 230 9.42 -21.12 -10.01
CA LEU A 230 10.20 -21.55 -8.84
C LEU A 230 11.70 -21.29 -9.03
N ALA A 231 12.21 -21.49 -10.25
CA ALA A 231 13.61 -21.25 -10.59
C ALA A 231 14.02 -19.78 -10.48
N MET A 232 13.13 -18.84 -10.85
CA MET A 232 13.33 -17.41 -10.63
C MET A 232 13.15 -17.03 -9.16
N ARG A 233 12.07 -17.49 -8.51
CA ARG A 233 11.74 -17.16 -7.11
C ARG A 233 12.79 -17.65 -6.12
N ALA A 234 13.42 -18.79 -6.37
CA ALA A 234 14.54 -19.31 -5.60
C ALA A 234 15.83 -18.50 -5.85
N SER A 235 16.17 -18.19 -7.09
CA SER A 235 17.35 -17.38 -7.43
C SER A 235 17.29 -15.94 -6.92
N LEU A 236 16.08 -15.41 -6.66
CA LEU A 236 15.81 -14.08 -6.09
C LEU A 236 15.56 -14.11 -4.57
N ALA A 237 15.84 -15.22 -3.87
CA ALA A 237 15.60 -15.35 -2.43
C ALA A 237 16.68 -14.63 -1.58
N VAL A 238 16.73 -13.30 -1.69
CA VAL A 238 17.74 -12.43 -1.07
C VAL A 238 17.65 -12.46 0.46
N PRO A 239 18.71 -12.88 1.19
CA PRO A 239 18.72 -12.90 2.66
C PRO A 239 18.38 -11.53 3.27
N GLY A 240 17.41 -11.52 4.18
CA GLY A 240 16.95 -10.29 4.86
C GLY A 240 16.02 -9.39 4.04
N VAL A 241 15.63 -9.79 2.82
CA VAL A 241 14.64 -9.09 1.98
C VAL A 241 13.51 -10.03 1.55
N PHE A 242 13.83 -11.27 1.19
CA PHE A 242 12.86 -12.30 0.81
C PHE A 242 13.14 -13.61 1.54
N ALA A 243 12.13 -14.47 1.67
CA ALA A 243 12.32 -15.77 2.32
C ALA A 243 13.18 -16.71 1.46
N PRO A 244 14.05 -17.54 2.09
CA PRO A 244 14.60 -18.75 1.48
C PRO A 244 13.50 -19.65 0.92
N VAL A 245 13.81 -20.42 -0.11
CA VAL A 245 12.87 -21.26 -0.85
C VAL A 245 13.29 -22.72 -0.72
N ARG A 246 12.33 -23.65 -0.58
CA ARG A 246 12.62 -25.08 -0.69
C ARG A 246 12.55 -25.49 -2.16
N VAL A 247 13.61 -26.11 -2.68
CA VAL A 247 13.63 -26.69 -4.02
C VAL A 247 14.12 -28.12 -3.91
N LYS A 248 13.21 -29.08 -4.16
CA LYS A 248 13.40 -30.49 -3.76
C LYS A 248 13.74 -30.52 -2.25
N GLU A 249 14.72 -31.32 -1.82
CA GLU A 249 15.15 -31.36 -0.42
C GLU A 249 15.98 -30.14 0.03
N ARG A 250 16.52 -29.33 -0.89
CA ARG A 250 17.44 -28.23 -0.57
C ARG A 250 16.69 -26.97 -0.10
N LEU A 251 17.29 -26.24 0.84
CA LEU A 251 16.83 -24.91 1.26
C LEU A 251 17.77 -23.87 0.64
N VAL A 252 17.28 -23.10 -0.31
CA VAL A 252 18.11 -22.23 -1.16
C VAL A 252 17.79 -20.75 -0.98
N VAL A 253 18.81 -19.92 -1.19
CA VAL A 253 18.79 -18.45 -1.21
C VAL A 253 19.39 -17.92 -2.52
N ASP A 254 19.38 -16.60 -2.68
CA ASP A 254 19.88 -15.92 -3.88
C ASP A 254 21.25 -16.44 -4.35
N GLY A 255 21.37 -16.76 -5.64
CA GLY A 255 22.59 -17.33 -6.24
C GLY A 255 23.80 -16.38 -6.17
N GLY A 256 23.59 -15.09 -5.91
CA GLY A 256 24.61 -14.06 -5.83
C GLY A 256 25.62 -14.25 -4.71
N LEU A 257 25.34 -15.09 -3.71
CA LEU A 257 26.30 -15.44 -2.66
C LEU A 257 27.43 -16.35 -3.18
N VAL A 258 27.10 -17.32 -4.05
CA VAL A 258 28.05 -18.31 -4.58
C VAL A 258 28.53 -18.00 -6.00
N ARG A 259 27.61 -17.63 -6.91
CA ARG A 259 27.92 -17.33 -8.32
C ARG A 259 26.95 -16.29 -8.90
N ASN A 260 27.27 -15.01 -8.68
CA ASN A 260 26.46 -13.88 -9.15
C ASN A 260 26.53 -13.62 -10.65
N LEU A 261 27.60 -14.08 -11.33
CA LEU A 261 27.78 -13.98 -12.78
C LEU A 261 28.20 -15.37 -13.31
N PRO A 262 27.25 -16.26 -13.66
CA PRO A 262 27.52 -17.67 -13.96
C PRO A 262 28.06 -17.91 -15.38
N VAL A 263 29.31 -17.50 -15.61
CA VAL A 263 30.06 -17.70 -16.87
C VAL A 263 30.41 -19.18 -17.07
N ASP A 264 30.87 -19.84 -16.00
CA ASP A 264 31.10 -21.28 -15.91
C ASP A 264 29.89 -22.12 -16.38
N VAL A 265 28.69 -21.83 -15.88
CA VAL A 265 27.45 -22.53 -16.28
C VAL A 265 27.15 -22.31 -17.77
N ALA A 266 27.32 -21.10 -18.30
CA ALA A 266 27.13 -20.83 -19.72
C ALA A 266 28.13 -21.61 -20.61
N ARG A 267 29.37 -21.79 -20.15
CA ARG A 267 30.35 -22.66 -20.83
C ARG A 267 29.97 -24.13 -20.74
N ALA A 268 29.46 -24.61 -19.60
CA ALA A 268 28.96 -25.98 -19.45
C ALA A 268 27.76 -26.28 -20.38
N MET A 269 26.92 -25.28 -20.68
CA MET A 269 25.84 -25.38 -21.69
C MET A 269 26.35 -25.38 -23.15
N GLY A 270 27.66 -25.28 -23.38
CA GLY A 270 28.29 -25.32 -24.70
C GLY A 270 28.21 -23.99 -25.48
N ALA A 271 28.37 -22.85 -24.80
CA ALA A 271 28.48 -21.55 -25.44
C ALA A 271 29.88 -21.32 -26.05
N ASP A 272 29.94 -20.85 -27.29
CA ASP A 272 31.17 -20.43 -27.98
C ASP A 272 31.57 -19.00 -27.58
N VAL A 273 30.57 -18.12 -27.41
CA VAL A 273 30.73 -16.71 -27.04
C VAL A 273 29.83 -16.38 -25.86
N VAL A 274 30.36 -15.67 -24.87
CA VAL A 274 29.61 -15.17 -23.71
C VAL A 274 29.47 -13.65 -23.79
N ILE A 275 28.24 -13.15 -23.75
CA ILE A 275 27.89 -11.76 -23.47
C ILE A 275 27.53 -11.68 -21.98
N ALA A 276 28.44 -11.16 -21.16
CA ALA A 276 28.28 -11.10 -19.71
C ALA A 276 27.82 -9.70 -19.27
N VAL A 277 26.64 -9.60 -18.64
CA VAL A 277 26.08 -8.34 -18.13
C VAL A 277 26.23 -8.28 -16.62
N ASN A 278 27.20 -7.52 -16.14
CA ASN A 278 27.47 -7.31 -14.72
C ASN A 278 26.79 -6.03 -14.21
N VAL A 279 25.75 -6.19 -13.39
CA VAL A 279 25.01 -5.11 -12.71
C VAL A 279 25.29 -5.05 -11.20
N GLY A 280 26.29 -5.82 -10.71
CA GLY A 280 26.64 -5.92 -9.28
C GLY A 280 26.91 -4.56 -8.62
N THR A 281 26.70 -4.49 -7.30
CA THR A 281 26.92 -3.26 -6.52
C THR A 281 28.36 -3.17 -6.05
N PRO A 282 29.09 -2.05 -6.30
CA PRO A 282 30.43 -1.87 -5.73
C PRO A 282 30.36 -1.77 -4.19
N LEU A 283 31.44 -2.14 -3.52
CA LEU A 283 31.56 -2.08 -2.07
C LEU A 283 31.33 -0.65 -1.53
N ALA A 284 30.61 -0.54 -0.42
CA ALA A 284 30.34 0.76 0.21
C ALA A 284 31.62 1.34 0.86
N PRO A 285 31.80 2.68 0.83
CA PRO A 285 32.92 3.33 1.49
C PRO A 285 32.75 3.37 3.01
N GLU A 286 33.85 3.47 3.76
CA GLU A 286 33.89 3.43 5.23
C GLU A 286 32.85 4.32 5.93
N LYS A 287 32.70 5.57 5.47
CA LYS A 287 31.72 6.55 5.98
C LYS A 287 30.26 6.04 6.00
N ASP A 288 29.94 5.07 5.16
CA ASP A 288 28.62 4.48 5.02
C ASP A 288 28.46 3.19 5.85
N LEU A 289 29.49 2.71 6.55
CA LEU A 289 29.46 1.47 7.34
C LEU A 289 29.13 1.70 8.83
N SER A 290 28.47 2.81 9.17
CA SER A 290 28.25 3.28 10.55
C SER A 290 27.23 2.49 11.40
N SER A 291 26.81 1.29 10.99
CA SER A 291 25.96 0.41 11.80
C SER A 291 26.19 -1.07 11.53
N ALA A 292 25.95 -1.91 12.55
CA ALA A 292 26.14 -3.36 12.47
C ALA A 292 25.35 -4.01 11.30
N ILE A 293 24.15 -3.51 11.00
CA ILE A 293 23.33 -3.96 9.86
C ILE A 293 24.04 -3.66 8.53
N ARG A 294 24.61 -2.46 8.37
CA ARG A 294 25.35 -2.10 7.15
C ARG A 294 26.68 -2.85 7.04
N VAL A 295 27.35 -3.14 8.15
CA VAL A 295 28.54 -4.02 8.16
C VAL A 295 28.17 -5.44 7.71
N ALA A 296 27.08 -6.02 8.21
CA ALA A 296 26.60 -7.33 7.76
C ALA A 296 26.22 -7.34 6.26
N GLN A 297 25.56 -6.29 5.76
CA GLN A 297 25.28 -6.13 4.33
C GLN A 297 26.56 -6.00 3.48
N GLN A 298 27.56 -5.26 3.96
CA GLN A 298 28.87 -5.16 3.31
C GLN A 298 29.59 -6.52 3.26
N MET A 299 29.50 -7.34 4.33
CA MET A 299 30.07 -8.70 4.33
C MET A 299 29.45 -9.58 3.23
N LEU A 300 28.12 -9.55 3.06
CA LEU A 300 27.45 -10.25 1.95
C LEU A 300 27.90 -9.70 0.59
N GLN A 301 28.00 -8.37 0.45
CA GLN A 301 28.44 -7.74 -0.80
C GLN A 301 29.90 -8.09 -1.17
N ILE A 302 30.77 -8.31 -0.18
CA ILE A 302 32.15 -8.80 -0.37
C ILE A 302 32.16 -10.23 -0.92
N LEU A 303 31.33 -11.15 -0.40
CA LEU A 303 31.23 -12.52 -0.91
C LEU A 303 30.75 -12.53 -2.38
N THR A 304 29.73 -11.71 -2.68
CA THR A 304 29.24 -11.50 -4.05
C THR A 304 30.32 -10.96 -4.97
N GLU A 305 31.03 -9.89 -4.59
CA GLU A 305 32.06 -9.29 -5.43
C GLU A 305 33.24 -10.25 -5.65
N GLN A 306 33.64 -11.01 -4.63
CA GLN A 306 34.70 -12.02 -4.77
C GLN A 306 34.34 -13.13 -5.77
N ASN A 307 33.07 -13.55 -5.85
CA ASN A 307 32.65 -14.55 -6.84
C ASN A 307 32.49 -13.93 -8.25
N VAL A 308 32.07 -12.67 -8.37
CA VAL A 308 32.10 -11.92 -9.66
C VAL A 308 33.53 -11.80 -10.18
N GLN A 309 34.49 -11.41 -9.35
CA GLN A 309 35.91 -11.30 -9.71
C GLN A 309 36.59 -12.65 -10.00
N ARG A 310 35.93 -13.78 -9.68
CA ARG A 310 36.30 -15.11 -10.20
C ARG A 310 35.74 -15.30 -11.61
N SER A 311 34.43 -15.10 -11.79
CA SER A 311 33.76 -15.24 -13.09
C SER A 311 34.32 -14.34 -14.20
N LEU A 312 34.78 -13.12 -13.87
CA LEU A 312 35.41 -12.24 -14.85
C LEU A 312 36.74 -12.78 -15.41
N LYS A 313 37.37 -13.76 -14.74
CA LYS A 313 38.58 -14.46 -15.19
C LYS A 313 38.27 -15.73 -16.00
N GLU A 314 36.99 -16.13 -16.05
CA GLU A 314 36.49 -17.24 -16.85
C GLU A 314 36.08 -16.79 -18.27
N LEU A 315 36.13 -15.47 -18.54
CA LEU A 315 35.87 -14.87 -19.85
C LEU A 315 37.08 -15.05 -20.79
N GLY A 316 36.81 -15.48 -22.02
CA GLY A 316 37.80 -15.69 -23.08
C GLY A 316 37.93 -14.51 -24.05
N PRO A 317 38.90 -14.53 -24.99
CA PRO A 317 39.20 -13.39 -25.88
C PRO A 317 38.12 -12.99 -26.89
N ARG A 318 37.01 -13.76 -26.98
CA ARG A 318 35.84 -13.48 -27.81
C ARG A 318 34.62 -13.00 -27.02
N ASP A 319 34.72 -12.95 -25.69
CA ASP A 319 33.59 -12.61 -24.82
C ASP A 319 33.45 -11.10 -24.64
N ILE A 320 32.23 -10.66 -24.38
CA ILE A 320 31.86 -9.24 -24.33
C ILE A 320 31.31 -8.93 -22.93
N LEU A 321 32.09 -8.18 -22.14
CA LEU A 321 31.69 -7.72 -20.81
C LEU A 321 30.93 -6.39 -20.90
N LEU A 322 29.65 -6.41 -20.57
CA LEU A 322 28.79 -5.25 -20.42
C LEU A 322 28.67 -4.89 -18.93
N ALA A 323 29.21 -3.72 -18.56
CA ALA A 323 29.19 -3.21 -17.18
C ALA A 323 28.49 -1.83 -17.13
N PRO A 324 27.15 -1.79 -16.94
CA PRO A 324 26.39 -0.54 -16.92
C PRO A 324 26.78 0.40 -15.78
N ASN A 325 26.97 1.69 -16.09
CA ASN A 325 27.21 2.70 -15.07
C ASN A 325 25.93 3.00 -14.27
N LEU A 326 25.81 2.30 -13.14
CA LEU A 326 24.68 2.34 -12.22
C LEU A 326 24.99 3.17 -10.95
N SER A 327 25.88 4.16 -11.05
CA SER A 327 26.17 5.08 -9.95
C SER A 327 24.90 5.85 -9.53
N GLY A 328 24.58 5.82 -8.23
CA GLY A 328 23.37 6.43 -7.68
C GLY A 328 22.08 5.62 -7.87
N ILE A 329 22.19 4.30 -8.05
CA ILE A 329 21.08 3.33 -7.93
C ILE A 329 21.51 2.24 -6.93
N SER A 330 20.80 2.14 -5.80
CA SER A 330 21.05 1.09 -4.80
C SER A 330 20.37 -0.24 -5.17
N PHE A 331 20.70 -1.33 -4.48
CA PHE A 331 20.08 -2.65 -4.67
C PHE A 331 18.54 -2.63 -4.52
N LEU A 332 18.01 -1.75 -3.66
CA LEU A 332 16.56 -1.62 -3.38
C LEU A 332 15.90 -0.38 -4.02
N ASP A 333 16.58 0.32 -4.93
CA ASP A 333 16.14 1.60 -5.53
C ASP A 333 15.26 1.36 -6.79
N PHE A 334 14.27 0.47 -6.67
CA PHE A 334 13.48 -0.03 -7.81
C PHE A 334 12.71 1.06 -8.56
N ALA A 335 12.33 2.13 -7.88
CA ALA A 335 11.71 3.32 -8.47
C ALA A 335 12.60 4.04 -9.53
N ARG A 336 13.88 3.66 -9.69
CA ARG A 336 14.79 4.20 -10.71
C ARG A 336 14.96 3.30 -11.93
N HIS A 337 14.01 2.40 -12.20
CA HIS A 337 14.03 1.49 -13.36
C HIS A 337 14.44 2.17 -14.68
N ASP A 338 13.91 3.35 -14.99
CA ASP A 338 14.23 4.08 -16.23
C ASP A 338 15.71 4.48 -16.34
N ARG A 339 16.34 4.85 -15.22
CA ARG A 339 17.76 5.18 -15.17
C ARG A 339 18.63 3.93 -15.30
N ALA A 340 18.17 2.79 -14.78
CA ALA A 340 18.86 1.50 -14.92
C ALA A 340 18.77 0.97 -16.37
N ILE A 341 17.58 0.94 -16.98
CA ILE A 341 17.38 0.55 -18.39
C ILE A 341 18.29 1.40 -19.29
N LEU A 342 18.26 2.74 -19.16
CA LEU A 342 19.08 3.64 -19.97
C LEU A 342 20.59 3.47 -19.73
N ALA A 343 21.02 3.02 -18.53
CA ALA A 343 22.43 2.69 -18.28
C ALA A 343 22.84 1.40 -19.01
N GLY A 344 21.95 0.40 -19.08
CA GLY A 344 22.15 -0.82 -19.85
C GLY A 344 22.26 -0.56 -21.35
N GLU A 345 21.35 0.24 -21.91
CA GLU A 345 21.40 0.67 -23.31
C GLU A 345 22.74 1.35 -23.65
N LYS A 346 23.20 2.27 -22.78
CA LYS A 346 24.47 2.99 -22.99
C LYS A 346 25.69 2.06 -22.97
N ALA A 347 25.69 1.05 -22.09
CA ALA A 347 26.77 0.05 -22.05
C ALA A 347 26.79 -0.81 -23.31
N ALA A 348 25.64 -1.30 -23.77
CA ALA A 348 25.56 -2.10 -24.99
C ALA A 348 25.91 -1.27 -26.24
N ARG A 349 25.41 -0.04 -26.37
CA ARG A 349 25.77 0.85 -27.50
C ARG A 349 27.25 1.18 -27.53
N ALA A 350 27.92 1.30 -26.38
CA ALA A 350 29.37 1.53 -26.32
C ALA A 350 30.21 0.37 -26.90
N LEU A 351 29.71 -0.87 -26.85
CA LEU A 351 30.35 -2.05 -27.46
C LEU A 351 29.67 -2.51 -28.76
N SER A 352 28.85 -1.66 -29.38
CA SER A 352 28.13 -1.97 -30.63
C SER A 352 29.03 -2.48 -31.76
N ALA A 353 30.25 -1.95 -31.88
CA ALA A 353 31.25 -2.38 -32.87
C ALA A 353 31.81 -3.82 -32.64
N GLN A 354 31.65 -4.38 -31.44
CA GLN A 354 31.91 -5.80 -31.14
C GLN A 354 30.64 -6.62 -31.30
N LEU A 355 29.52 -6.15 -30.73
CA LEU A 355 28.22 -6.84 -30.78
C LEU A 355 27.73 -7.08 -32.22
N VAL A 356 27.92 -6.13 -33.14
CA VAL A 356 27.51 -6.27 -34.54
C VAL A 356 28.28 -7.35 -35.31
N GLN A 357 29.41 -7.83 -34.78
CA GLN A 357 30.13 -8.99 -35.35
C GLN A 357 29.44 -10.33 -35.05
N LEU A 358 28.44 -10.31 -34.15
CA LEU A 358 27.58 -11.43 -33.79
C LEU A 358 26.16 -11.30 -34.40
N ALA A 359 25.91 -10.27 -35.21
CA ALA A 359 24.62 -10.01 -35.82
C ALA A 359 24.33 -10.96 -37.00
N VAL A 360 23.07 -11.30 -37.21
CA VAL A 360 22.61 -12.11 -38.35
C VAL A 360 21.69 -11.31 -39.30
N PRO A 361 21.50 -11.76 -40.56
CA PRO A 361 20.61 -11.09 -41.51
C PRO A 361 19.17 -10.95 -40.99
N GLU A 362 18.45 -9.95 -41.48
CA GLU A 362 17.12 -9.57 -40.98
C GLU A 362 16.10 -10.72 -40.99
N ALA A 363 16.10 -11.52 -42.06
CA ALA A 363 15.21 -12.67 -42.20
C ALA A 363 15.55 -13.80 -41.21
N GLU A 364 16.85 -14.04 -40.92
CA GLU A 364 17.26 -15.02 -39.92
C GLU A 364 16.90 -14.54 -38.51
N TYR A 365 17.16 -13.28 -38.18
CA TYR A 365 16.81 -12.71 -36.87
C TYR A 365 15.30 -12.69 -36.65
N THR A 366 14.52 -12.38 -37.68
CA THR A 366 13.04 -12.41 -37.62
C THR A 366 12.52 -13.83 -37.43
N ALA A 367 13.09 -14.84 -38.10
CA ALA A 367 12.73 -16.24 -37.91
C ALA A 367 13.10 -16.75 -36.50
N PHE A 368 14.26 -16.35 -35.97
CA PHE A 368 14.68 -16.62 -34.61
C PHE A 368 13.72 -16.01 -33.57
N GLU A 369 13.39 -14.72 -33.70
CA GLU A 369 12.45 -14.06 -32.80
C GLU A 369 11.03 -14.64 -32.92
N GLN A 370 10.56 -14.97 -34.13
CA GLN A 370 9.28 -15.67 -34.31
C GLN A 370 9.28 -17.03 -33.59
N HIS A 371 10.35 -17.81 -33.67
CA HIS A 371 10.44 -19.09 -32.94
C HIS A 371 10.45 -18.89 -31.42
N ARG A 372 11.20 -17.89 -30.92
CA ARG A 372 11.26 -17.56 -29.49
C ARG A 372 9.92 -17.07 -28.94
N LEU A 373 9.19 -16.27 -29.72
CA LEU A 373 7.89 -15.69 -29.34
C LEU A 373 6.70 -16.64 -29.56
N ALA A 374 6.85 -17.72 -30.34
CA ALA A 374 5.83 -18.74 -30.61
C ALA A 374 5.56 -19.70 -29.42
N GLY A 375 5.59 -19.17 -28.20
CA GLY A 375 4.99 -19.84 -27.04
C GLY A 375 3.48 -20.06 -27.25
N PRO A 376 2.87 -21.02 -26.53
CA PRO A 376 1.47 -21.36 -26.74
C PRO A 376 0.56 -20.19 -26.34
N GLU A 377 -0.12 -19.57 -27.31
CA GLU A 377 -1.24 -18.65 -27.08
C GLU A 377 -2.45 -19.41 -26.50
N VAL A 378 -2.36 -19.79 -25.22
CA VAL A 378 -3.52 -20.21 -24.42
C VAL A 378 -4.31 -18.96 -24.09
N ALA A 379 -5.08 -18.46 -25.07
CA ALA A 379 -5.89 -17.26 -24.92
C ALA A 379 -6.80 -17.37 -23.69
N ASP A 380 -6.59 -16.49 -22.71
CA ASP A 380 -7.28 -16.57 -21.41
C ASP A 380 -8.76 -16.12 -21.52
N GLN A 381 -9.60 -17.07 -21.95
CA GLN A 381 -11.04 -16.88 -22.12
C GLN A 381 -11.79 -17.06 -20.78
N PRO A 382 -12.89 -16.30 -20.54
CA PRO A 382 -13.72 -16.49 -19.36
C PRO A 382 -14.51 -17.82 -19.41
N LEU A 383 -14.07 -18.82 -18.65
CA LEU A 383 -14.72 -20.12 -18.52
C LEU A 383 -15.54 -20.20 -17.22
N PRO A 384 -16.67 -20.94 -17.20
CA PRO A 384 -17.47 -21.12 -16.00
C PRO A 384 -16.72 -21.99 -14.98
N ILE A 385 -16.64 -21.54 -13.73
CA ILE A 385 -16.09 -22.34 -12.63
C ILE A 385 -16.98 -23.57 -12.42
N THR A 386 -16.47 -24.76 -12.70
CA THR A 386 -17.17 -26.04 -12.44
C THR A 386 -16.94 -26.53 -11.02
N LYS A 387 -15.81 -26.15 -10.42
CA LYS A 387 -15.38 -26.58 -9.10
C LYS A 387 -14.51 -25.50 -8.45
N LEU A 388 -14.83 -25.16 -7.21
CA LEU A 388 -14.05 -24.28 -6.36
C LEU A 388 -13.71 -25.04 -5.08
N ALA A 389 -12.44 -25.04 -4.69
CA ALA A 389 -11.96 -25.67 -3.48
C ALA A 389 -10.90 -24.79 -2.79
N VAL A 390 -10.82 -24.90 -1.47
CA VAL A 390 -9.81 -24.23 -0.64
C VAL A 390 -9.23 -25.26 0.33
N GLU A 391 -7.90 -25.36 0.41
CA GLU A 391 -7.22 -26.29 1.31
C GLU A 391 -7.25 -25.80 2.78
N PRO A 392 -7.28 -26.72 3.77
CA PRO A 392 -7.20 -26.38 5.19
C PRO A 392 -5.83 -25.77 5.53
N SER A 393 -5.84 -24.66 6.27
CA SER A 393 -4.60 -23.97 6.65
C SER A 393 -4.67 -23.43 8.07
N GLY A 394 -3.95 -24.10 8.97
CA GLY A 394 -3.90 -23.78 10.39
C GLY A 394 -5.30 -23.67 11.02
N HIS A 395 -5.61 -22.48 11.53
CA HIS A 395 -6.86 -22.16 12.22
C HIS A 395 -7.89 -21.44 11.33
N ILE A 396 -7.55 -21.15 10.06
CA ILE A 396 -8.42 -20.39 9.16
C ILE A 396 -9.39 -21.34 8.47
N ASN A 397 -10.70 -21.15 8.70
CA ASN A 397 -11.74 -21.96 8.08
C ASN A 397 -11.74 -21.78 6.54
N PRO A 398 -11.55 -22.85 5.74
CA PRO A 398 -11.54 -22.77 4.28
C PRO A 398 -12.81 -22.16 3.68
N LYS A 399 -13.97 -22.39 4.29
CA LYS A 399 -15.25 -21.80 3.84
C LYS A 399 -15.27 -20.28 3.97
N ALA A 400 -14.56 -19.73 4.96
CA ALA A 400 -14.44 -18.28 5.10
C ALA A 400 -13.61 -17.66 3.97
N LEU A 401 -12.52 -18.32 3.57
CA LEU A 401 -11.68 -17.90 2.45
C LEU A 401 -12.38 -18.09 1.09
N GLU A 402 -13.13 -19.19 0.91
CA GLU A 402 -13.95 -19.42 -0.28
C GLU A 402 -14.92 -18.25 -0.51
N VAL A 403 -15.70 -17.89 0.51
CA VAL A 403 -16.65 -16.76 0.45
C VAL A 403 -15.93 -15.42 0.24
N GLN A 404 -14.77 -15.21 0.86
CA GLN A 404 -14.00 -13.97 0.75
C GLN A 404 -13.25 -13.81 -0.59
N SER A 405 -12.99 -14.90 -1.31
CA SER A 405 -12.44 -14.82 -2.67
C SER A 405 -13.40 -14.16 -3.67
N GLY A 406 -14.71 -14.16 -3.37
CA GLY A 406 -15.75 -13.70 -4.28
C GLY A 406 -15.98 -14.60 -5.51
N LEU A 407 -15.29 -15.74 -5.59
CA LEU A 407 -15.51 -16.76 -6.62
C LEU A 407 -16.72 -17.62 -6.27
N THR A 408 -17.51 -17.99 -7.28
CA THR A 408 -18.69 -18.84 -7.13
C THR A 408 -18.79 -19.85 -8.27
N VAL A 409 -19.25 -21.07 -7.98
CA VAL A 409 -19.47 -22.11 -9.00
C VAL A 409 -20.54 -21.64 -10.00
N GLY A 410 -20.26 -21.76 -11.29
CA GLY A 410 -21.05 -21.23 -12.41
C GLY A 410 -20.63 -19.84 -12.89
N GLN A 411 -19.87 -19.07 -12.11
CA GLN A 411 -19.32 -17.77 -12.52
C GLN A 411 -18.31 -17.95 -13.65
N LYS A 412 -18.38 -17.13 -14.71
CA LYS A 412 -17.35 -17.09 -15.74
C LYS A 412 -16.20 -16.20 -15.30
N VAL A 413 -14.98 -16.74 -15.25
CA VAL A 413 -13.76 -16.01 -14.89
C VAL A 413 -12.61 -16.38 -15.81
N THR A 414 -11.69 -15.44 -16.05
CA THR A 414 -10.38 -15.71 -16.65
C THR A 414 -9.44 -16.38 -15.63
N VAL A 415 -8.33 -17.00 -16.08
CA VAL A 415 -7.26 -17.51 -15.21
C VAL A 415 -6.69 -16.36 -14.38
N GLU A 416 -6.45 -15.21 -15.01
CA GLU A 416 -5.98 -14.01 -14.30
C GLU A 416 -6.99 -13.58 -13.21
N GLN A 417 -8.30 -13.58 -13.48
CA GLN A 417 -9.33 -13.22 -12.51
C GLN A 417 -9.40 -14.21 -11.34
N ALA A 418 -9.25 -15.51 -11.58
CA ALA A 418 -9.19 -16.50 -10.52
C ALA A 418 -7.94 -16.29 -9.63
N GLN A 419 -6.78 -16.07 -10.23
CA GLN A 419 -5.54 -15.78 -9.51
C GLN A 419 -5.59 -14.47 -8.72
N GLN A 420 -6.16 -13.40 -9.31
CA GLN A 420 -6.39 -12.11 -8.63
C GLN A 420 -7.36 -12.26 -7.44
N ALA A 421 -8.38 -13.10 -7.54
CA ALA A 421 -9.33 -13.36 -6.47
C ALA A 421 -8.71 -14.13 -5.29
N GLY A 422 -7.84 -15.11 -5.56
CA GLY A 422 -7.03 -15.76 -4.53
C GLY A 422 -6.05 -14.79 -3.87
N ALA A 423 -5.29 -14.04 -4.68
CA ALA A 423 -4.33 -13.04 -4.20
C ALA A 423 -4.96 -11.98 -3.27
N GLN A 424 -6.20 -11.56 -3.53
CA GLN A 424 -6.93 -10.60 -2.66
C GLN A 424 -7.13 -11.11 -1.22
N LEU A 425 -7.08 -12.43 -0.97
CA LEU A 425 -7.14 -12.99 0.38
C LEU A 425 -5.92 -12.58 1.23
N PHE A 426 -4.77 -12.32 0.62
CA PHE A 426 -3.58 -11.80 1.30
C PHE A 426 -3.84 -10.44 1.99
N GLY A 427 -4.82 -9.67 1.50
CA GLY A 427 -5.31 -8.43 2.11
C GLY A 427 -5.88 -8.59 3.53
N ARG A 428 -6.20 -9.81 3.98
CA ARG A 428 -6.49 -10.11 5.39
C ARG A 428 -5.30 -9.80 6.30
N GLY A 429 -4.08 -10.08 5.83
CA GLY A 429 -2.84 -9.90 6.60
C GLY A 429 -2.67 -10.87 7.77
N ASP A 430 -3.32 -12.04 7.73
CA ASP A 430 -3.09 -13.21 8.60
C ASP A 430 -2.68 -14.47 7.80
N LEU A 431 -2.44 -14.31 6.50
CA LEU A 431 -1.92 -15.32 5.58
C LEU A 431 -0.48 -14.98 5.20
N ALA A 432 0.39 -15.98 5.10
CA ALA A 432 1.79 -15.85 4.67
C ALA A 432 1.96 -16.00 3.15
N ARG A 433 1.04 -16.73 2.48
CA ARG A 433 1.06 -17.05 1.05
C ARG A 433 -0.32 -17.57 0.60
N VAL A 434 -0.72 -17.33 -0.65
CA VAL A 434 -1.96 -17.85 -1.24
C VAL A 434 -1.74 -18.31 -2.68
N GLU A 435 -1.37 -19.57 -2.88
CA GLU A 435 -1.31 -20.12 -4.24
C GLU A 435 -2.73 -20.36 -4.78
N THR A 436 -2.92 -20.13 -6.08
CA THR A 436 -4.18 -20.39 -6.78
C THR A 436 -3.90 -21.19 -8.05
N GLU A 437 -4.18 -22.48 -7.98
CA GLU A 437 -4.11 -23.38 -9.13
C GLU A 437 -5.42 -23.31 -9.92
N VAL A 438 -5.29 -23.25 -11.24
CA VAL A 438 -6.42 -23.13 -12.18
C VAL A 438 -6.21 -24.17 -13.29
N GLN A 439 -7.22 -25.00 -13.53
CA GLN A 439 -7.16 -26.07 -14.54
C GLN A 439 -8.44 -26.08 -15.38
N ASP A 440 -8.28 -26.16 -16.70
CA ASP A 440 -9.40 -26.17 -17.63
C ASP A 440 -9.74 -27.61 -18.04
N VAL A 441 -10.93 -28.07 -17.64
CA VAL A 441 -11.37 -29.47 -17.75
C VAL A 441 -12.74 -29.51 -18.41
N ASN A 442 -12.85 -30.22 -19.53
CA ASN A 442 -14.11 -30.42 -20.28
C ASN A 442 -14.89 -29.13 -20.63
N GLY A 443 -14.18 -28.01 -20.83
CA GLY A 443 -14.77 -26.70 -21.13
C GLY A 443 -15.27 -25.90 -19.91
N GLY A 444 -15.04 -26.41 -18.70
CA GLY A 444 -15.19 -25.68 -17.44
C GLY A 444 -13.84 -25.45 -16.76
N ARG A 445 -13.83 -24.64 -15.70
CA ARG A 445 -12.63 -24.25 -14.96
C ARG A 445 -12.69 -24.76 -13.51
N GLU A 446 -11.71 -25.56 -13.12
CA GLU A 446 -11.48 -25.92 -11.71
C GLU A 446 -10.52 -24.91 -11.09
N VAL A 447 -10.83 -24.42 -9.88
CA VAL A 447 -9.99 -23.49 -9.12
C VAL A 447 -9.72 -24.07 -7.73
N LEU A 448 -8.44 -24.16 -7.35
CA LEU A 448 -7.96 -24.65 -6.07
C LEU A 448 -7.08 -23.60 -5.40
N ILE A 449 -7.54 -23.06 -4.28
CA ILE A 449 -6.80 -22.08 -3.48
C ILE A 449 -6.06 -22.82 -2.36
N LYS A 450 -4.75 -22.59 -2.24
CA LYS A 450 -3.87 -23.18 -1.23
C LYS A 450 -3.30 -22.08 -0.32
N PRO A 451 -4.01 -21.75 0.78
CA PRO A 451 -3.56 -20.73 1.72
C PRO A 451 -2.51 -21.28 2.69
N THR A 452 -1.61 -20.41 3.16
CA THR A 452 -0.71 -20.67 4.30
C THR A 452 -1.00 -19.67 5.41
N GLU A 453 -1.47 -20.10 6.59
CA GLU A 453 -1.63 -19.21 7.77
C GLU A 453 -0.29 -18.61 8.19
N ALA A 454 -0.28 -17.33 8.58
CA ALA A 454 0.87 -16.69 9.19
C ALA A 454 0.77 -16.79 10.72
N ASP A 455 1.37 -17.84 11.32
CA ASP A 455 1.31 -18.12 12.76
C ASP A 455 1.64 -16.89 13.64
N TRP A 456 2.63 -16.10 13.22
CA TRP A 456 3.04 -14.88 13.91
C TRP A 456 1.96 -13.78 13.87
N ALA A 457 1.19 -13.69 12.78
CA ALA A 457 0.17 -12.67 12.57
C ALA A 457 -1.16 -13.01 13.27
N ARG A 458 -1.41 -14.30 13.57
CA ARG A 458 -2.59 -14.75 14.30
C ARG A 458 -2.71 -14.11 15.69
N SER A 459 -1.59 -13.75 16.32
CA SER A 459 -1.55 -13.02 17.59
C SER A 459 -0.50 -11.91 17.49
N ARG A 460 -0.91 -10.75 16.99
CA ARG A 460 -0.03 -9.66 16.55
C ARG A 460 -0.11 -8.42 17.44
N LEU A 461 1.03 -7.81 17.71
CA LEU A 461 1.17 -6.58 18.50
C LEU A 461 1.71 -5.45 17.63
N ARG A 462 0.92 -4.39 17.48
CA ARG A 462 1.32 -3.12 16.85
C ARG A 462 1.68 -2.08 17.91
N VAL A 463 2.73 -1.29 17.66
CA VAL A 463 3.16 -0.19 18.54
C VAL A 463 3.40 1.08 17.74
N GLY A 464 3.03 2.23 18.29
CA GLY A 464 3.18 3.52 17.61
C GLY A 464 3.26 4.69 18.59
N LEU A 465 3.91 5.75 18.16
CA LEU A 465 3.97 7.03 18.88
C LEU A 465 3.13 8.05 18.12
N GLU A 466 2.34 8.84 18.85
CA GLU A 466 1.71 10.04 18.35
C GLU A 466 2.25 11.26 19.09
N LEU A 467 2.47 12.34 18.34
CA LEU A 467 2.90 13.64 18.82
C LEU A 467 2.12 14.71 18.05
N ALA A 468 1.63 15.74 18.72
CA ALA A 468 1.14 16.95 18.06
C ALA A 468 1.52 18.17 18.88
N SER A 469 2.20 19.13 18.27
CA SER A 469 2.68 20.36 18.89
C SER A 469 2.46 21.55 17.98
N ASP A 470 1.95 22.65 18.56
CA ASP A 470 1.95 23.99 17.97
C ASP A 470 3.14 24.86 18.43
N PHE A 471 4.08 24.27 19.16
CA PHE A 471 5.22 24.93 19.82
C PHE A 471 4.87 26.09 20.78
N THR A 472 3.60 26.26 21.15
CA THR A 472 3.15 27.34 22.05
C THR A 472 2.46 26.82 23.32
N ASP A 473 1.33 26.14 23.19
CA ASP A 473 0.51 25.70 24.33
C ASP A 473 -0.05 24.29 24.08
N ASN A 474 -0.63 24.03 22.91
CA ASN A 474 -1.17 22.70 22.64
C ASN A 474 -0.06 21.71 22.25
N ASN A 475 0.32 20.90 23.23
CA ASN A 475 1.35 19.87 23.13
C ASN A 475 0.77 18.55 23.64
N THR A 476 0.56 17.59 22.74
CA THR A 476 0.02 16.27 23.06
C THR A 476 0.97 15.16 22.62
N PHE A 477 0.97 14.07 23.38
CA PHE A 477 1.73 12.87 23.06
C PHE A 477 0.95 11.62 23.50
N ALA A 478 1.17 10.51 22.80
CA ALA A 478 0.69 9.21 23.23
C ALA A 478 1.54 8.05 22.68
N LEU A 479 1.86 7.10 23.55
CA LEU A 479 2.18 5.74 23.15
C LEU A 479 0.86 5.00 22.87
N LYS A 480 0.73 4.43 21.67
CA LYS A 480 -0.34 3.52 21.30
C LYS A 480 0.20 2.09 21.20
N MET A 481 -0.55 1.15 21.74
CA MET A 481 -0.33 -0.29 21.60
C MET A 481 -1.65 -0.94 21.18
N MET A 482 -1.60 -1.87 20.23
CA MET A 482 -2.76 -2.64 19.79
C MET A 482 -2.37 -4.10 19.61
N HIS A 483 -2.94 -4.98 20.42
CA HIS A 483 -2.89 -6.42 20.21
C HIS A 483 -4.16 -6.87 19.48
N VAL A 484 -4.00 -7.68 18.44
CA VAL A 484 -5.12 -8.35 17.77
C VAL A 484 -4.84 -9.84 17.75
N ARG A 485 -5.83 -10.64 18.15
CA ARG A 485 -5.81 -12.09 18.05
C ARG A 485 -6.94 -12.55 17.13
N SER A 486 -6.57 -13.10 15.98
CA SER A 486 -7.48 -13.56 14.91
C SER A 486 -7.69 -15.07 14.98
N SER A 487 -8.66 -15.58 14.20
CA SER A 487 -8.99 -17.02 14.12
C SER A 487 -9.21 -17.66 15.50
N LEU A 488 -10.13 -17.05 16.27
CA LEU A 488 -10.53 -17.50 17.60
C LEU A 488 -11.58 -18.62 17.59
N ASN A 489 -12.30 -18.77 16.48
CA ASN A 489 -13.27 -19.83 16.21
C ASN A 489 -13.47 -20.01 14.70
N ASP A 490 -14.19 -21.07 14.31
CA ASP A 490 -14.45 -21.45 12.92
C ASP A 490 -15.17 -20.38 12.07
N TRP A 491 -15.76 -19.37 12.71
CA TRP A 491 -16.41 -18.25 12.02
C TRP A 491 -15.44 -17.11 11.71
N GLY A 492 -14.20 -17.18 12.21
CA GLY A 492 -13.15 -16.17 11.99
C GLY A 492 -13.21 -15.00 12.97
N ALA A 493 -13.70 -15.21 14.20
CA ALA A 493 -13.77 -14.15 15.20
C ALA A 493 -12.38 -13.62 15.63
N GLU A 494 -12.35 -12.34 16.01
CA GLU A 494 -11.14 -11.63 16.43
C GLU A 494 -11.33 -10.90 17.76
N LEU A 495 -10.26 -10.80 18.56
CA LEU A 495 -10.20 -9.97 19.76
C LEU A 495 -9.16 -8.86 19.54
N ARG A 496 -9.61 -7.60 19.55
CA ARG A 496 -8.78 -6.41 19.46
C ARG A 496 -8.69 -5.74 20.83
N SER A 497 -7.50 -5.74 21.42
CA SER A 497 -7.18 -5.06 22.69
C SER A 497 -6.25 -3.89 22.41
N SER A 498 -6.64 -2.67 22.77
CA SER A 498 -5.84 -1.46 22.51
C SER A 498 -5.64 -0.61 23.76
N ALA A 499 -4.46 -0.01 23.86
CA ALA A 499 -4.05 0.87 24.94
C ALA A 499 -3.46 2.17 24.39
N ARG A 500 -3.80 3.29 25.03
CA ARG A 500 -3.28 4.64 24.76
C ARG A 500 -2.76 5.21 26.08
N ILE A 501 -1.52 5.70 26.08
CA ILE A 501 -0.84 6.21 27.28
C ILE A 501 -0.14 7.53 26.93
N GLY A 502 -0.55 8.63 27.57
CA GLY A 502 0.06 9.94 27.40
C GLY A 502 -0.89 11.03 27.90
N THR A 503 -1.09 12.08 27.09
CA THR A 503 -2.07 13.17 27.36
C THR A 503 -3.48 12.63 27.57
N GLU A 504 -3.84 11.56 26.86
CA GLU A 504 -5.02 10.74 27.10
C GLU A 504 -4.59 9.35 27.56
N ARG A 505 -5.39 8.73 28.42
CA ARG A 505 -5.21 7.33 28.85
C ARG A 505 -6.47 6.54 28.55
N ALA A 506 -6.36 5.45 27.81
CA ALA A 506 -7.49 4.59 27.49
C ALA A 506 -7.07 3.14 27.33
N PHE A 507 -7.97 2.23 27.69
CA PHE A 507 -7.92 0.81 27.38
C PHE A 507 -9.27 0.37 26.80
N GLU A 508 -9.25 -0.27 25.63
CA GLU A 508 -10.45 -0.62 24.86
C GLU A 508 -10.29 -2.04 24.30
N VAL A 509 -11.24 -2.91 24.63
CA VAL A 509 -11.28 -4.31 24.18
C VAL A 509 -12.56 -4.55 23.40
N GLU A 510 -12.41 -5.06 22.18
CA GLU A 510 -13.49 -5.35 21.24
C GLU A 510 -13.37 -6.82 20.79
N PHE A 511 -14.48 -7.57 20.88
CA PHE A 511 -14.59 -8.90 20.30
C PHE A 511 -15.48 -8.83 19.06
N TRP A 512 -14.90 -9.05 17.89
CA TRP A 512 -15.57 -8.97 16.60
C TRP A 512 -15.90 -10.39 16.10
N GLN A 513 -17.18 -10.64 15.85
CA GLN A 513 -17.72 -11.96 15.56
C GLN A 513 -18.53 -11.93 14.25
N PRO A 514 -18.03 -12.50 13.14
CA PRO A 514 -18.81 -12.76 11.94
C PRO A 514 -20.01 -13.65 12.25
N LEU A 515 -21.13 -13.42 11.58
CA LEU A 515 -22.33 -14.25 11.66
C LEU A 515 -22.24 -15.40 10.65
N GLY A 516 -21.30 -16.31 10.90
CA GLY A 516 -20.94 -17.45 10.04
C GLY A 516 -19.58 -17.29 9.32
N PRO A 517 -18.97 -18.39 8.83
CA PRO A 517 -17.66 -18.34 8.16
C PRO A 517 -17.67 -17.44 6.92
N GLY A 518 -16.79 -16.44 6.89
CA GLY A 518 -16.69 -15.49 5.78
C GLY A 518 -17.86 -14.51 5.66
N SER A 519 -18.79 -14.49 6.62
CA SER A 519 -19.98 -13.65 6.59
C SER A 519 -19.62 -12.16 6.62
N GLN A 520 -20.22 -11.38 5.72
CA GLN A 520 -20.11 -9.92 5.70
C GLN A 520 -20.76 -9.28 6.94
N TRP A 521 -21.74 -9.96 7.54
CA TRP A 521 -22.43 -9.48 8.75
C TRP A 521 -21.67 -9.87 10.00
N TYR A 522 -21.58 -8.97 10.97
CA TYR A 522 -20.89 -9.21 12.23
C TYR A 522 -21.59 -8.53 13.42
N VAL A 523 -21.31 -9.03 14.61
CA VAL A 523 -21.53 -8.30 15.87
C VAL A 523 -20.20 -7.98 16.54
N ALA A 524 -20.10 -6.80 17.14
CA ALA A 524 -18.92 -6.36 17.88
C ALA A 524 -19.31 -5.75 19.24
N PRO A 525 -19.46 -6.57 20.30
CA PRO A 525 -19.39 -6.09 21.68
C PRO A 525 -18.00 -5.54 22.01
N ALA A 526 -17.96 -4.39 22.69
CA ALA A 526 -16.73 -3.81 23.21
C ALA A 526 -16.90 -3.21 24.61
N ALA A 527 -15.79 -3.09 25.34
CA ALA A 527 -15.70 -2.45 26.65
C ALA A 527 -14.51 -1.48 26.67
N LYS A 528 -14.71 -0.31 27.27
CA LYS A 528 -13.71 0.76 27.32
C LYS A 528 -13.62 1.41 28.71
N TYR A 529 -12.39 1.70 29.12
CA TYR A 529 -12.07 2.51 30.29
C TYR A 529 -11.06 3.59 29.91
N GLY A 530 -11.14 4.79 30.50
CA GLY A 530 -10.19 5.85 30.19
C GLY A 530 -10.28 7.10 31.06
N ALA A 531 -9.32 7.99 30.86
CA ALA A 531 -9.17 9.27 31.52
C ALA A 531 -8.55 10.30 30.55
N ALA A 532 -9.17 11.47 30.43
CA ALA A 532 -8.72 12.55 29.58
C ALA A 532 -9.16 13.92 30.13
N ALA A 533 -8.81 14.99 29.42
CA ALA A 533 -9.33 16.34 29.64
C ALA A 533 -9.74 16.96 28.30
N SER A 534 -10.69 17.90 28.34
CA SER A 534 -11.10 18.71 27.19
C SER A 534 -11.17 20.18 27.58
N ASP A 535 -10.73 21.06 26.67
CA ASP A 535 -10.81 22.52 26.82
C ASP A 535 -12.08 23.03 26.13
N THR A 536 -12.85 23.89 26.81
CA THR A 536 -14.05 24.52 26.22
C THR A 536 -13.74 25.95 25.78
N PHE A 537 -14.10 26.29 24.54
CA PHE A 537 -13.91 27.61 23.95
C PHE A 537 -15.21 28.40 23.88
N SER A 538 -15.09 29.72 24.03
CA SER A 538 -16.16 30.69 23.74
C SER A 538 -16.45 30.78 22.24
N LEU A 539 -17.60 31.37 21.87
CA LEU A 539 -17.93 31.67 20.47
C LEU A 539 -16.97 32.66 19.78
N THR A 540 -16.13 33.36 20.55
CA THR A 540 -15.04 34.23 20.06
C THR A 540 -13.69 33.52 19.97
N GLY A 541 -13.62 32.21 20.27
CA GLY A 541 -12.42 31.39 20.17
C GLY A 541 -11.44 31.48 21.34
N GLN A 542 -11.79 32.18 22.41
CA GLN A 542 -11.01 32.20 23.66
C GLN A 542 -11.32 30.96 24.52
N ARG A 543 -10.30 30.29 25.05
CA ARG A 543 -10.46 29.17 25.99
C ARG A 543 -11.04 29.67 27.31
N GLN A 544 -12.11 29.04 27.79
CA GLN A 544 -12.81 29.42 29.03
C GLN A 544 -12.48 28.47 30.18
N ASN A 545 -12.60 27.16 29.96
CA ASN A 545 -12.42 26.14 30.99
C ASN A 545 -11.63 24.94 30.46
N ARG A 546 -11.03 24.17 31.36
CA ARG A 546 -10.55 22.80 31.14
C ARG A 546 -11.33 21.86 32.06
N ILE A 547 -11.77 20.73 31.53
CA ILE A 547 -12.58 19.77 32.26
C ILE A 547 -11.92 18.39 32.19
N GLY A 548 -11.52 17.87 33.34
CA GLY A 548 -10.98 16.52 33.48
C GLY A 548 -12.08 15.48 33.71
N TYR A 549 -11.95 14.30 33.11
CA TYR A 549 -12.94 13.24 33.26
C TYR A 549 -12.35 11.83 33.20
N ASN A 550 -12.89 10.95 34.04
CA ASN A 550 -12.63 9.51 34.03
C ASN A 550 -13.91 8.78 33.61
N TYR A 551 -13.83 7.85 32.66
CA TYR A 551 -14.98 7.19 32.06
C TYR A 551 -14.83 5.67 31.95
N ALA A 552 -15.97 4.98 32.05
CA ALA A 552 -16.14 3.57 31.73
C ALA A 552 -17.37 3.41 30.82
N GLY A 553 -17.33 2.51 29.85
CA GLY A 553 -18.46 2.25 28.99
C GLY A 553 -18.37 0.91 28.25
N THR A 554 -19.51 0.49 27.72
CA THR A 554 -19.63 -0.67 26.84
C THR A 554 -20.42 -0.30 25.59
N SER A 555 -20.21 -1.04 24.51
CA SER A 555 -20.98 -0.91 23.28
C SER A 555 -21.30 -2.27 22.68
N LEU A 556 -22.35 -2.31 21.88
CA LEU A 556 -22.69 -3.41 20.99
C LEU A 556 -22.96 -2.81 19.60
N ILE A 557 -22.23 -3.29 18.60
CA ILE A 557 -22.41 -2.94 17.20
C ILE A 557 -22.95 -4.17 16.45
N LEU A 558 -23.91 -3.96 15.55
CA LEU A 558 -24.29 -4.87 14.47
C LEU A 558 -23.90 -4.19 13.15
N GLY A 559 -23.02 -4.80 12.38
CA GLY A 559 -22.47 -4.21 11.15
C GLY A 559 -22.44 -5.15 9.96
N ARG A 560 -22.17 -4.58 8.78
CA ARG A 560 -21.98 -5.29 7.53
C ARG A 560 -20.85 -4.67 6.72
N GLN A 561 -19.79 -5.45 6.53
CA GLN A 561 -18.70 -5.10 5.62
C GLN A 561 -19.14 -5.15 4.16
N LEU A 562 -18.73 -4.13 3.40
CA LEU A 562 -19.05 -3.93 2.00
C LEU A 562 -17.85 -4.34 1.15
N GLY A 563 -17.57 -5.64 1.15
CA GLY A 563 -16.30 -6.18 0.64
C GLY A 563 -15.11 -5.57 1.38
N ASN A 564 -14.01 -5.31 0.66
CA ASN A 564 -12.77 -4.80 1.26
C ASN A 564 -12.71 -3.27 1.38
N TRP A 565 -13.73 -2.53 0.91
CA TRP A 565 -13.67 -1.07 0.73
C TRP A 565 -14.57 -0.24 1.66
N GLY A 566 -15.47 -0.86 2.42
CA GLY A 566 -16.39 -0.10 3.28
C GLY A 566 -17.11 -0.94 4.34
N ASP A 567 -17.91 -0.26 5.15
CA ASP A 567 -18.72 -0.83 6.22
C ASP A 567 -20.00 0.00 6.45
N VAL A 568 -21.05 -0.64 6.94
CA VAL A 568 -22.26 0.03 7.44
C VAL A 568 -22.70 -0.63 8.75
N HIS A 569 -22.90 0.16 9.81
CA HIS A 569 -23.24 -0.41 11.11
C HIS A 569 -24.18 0.44 11.97
N LEU A 570 -24.93 -0.27 12.81
CA LEU A 570 -25.78 0.26 13.86
C LEU A 570 -25.15 -0.08 15.22
N GLY A 571 -24.85 0.94 16.02
CA GLY A 571 -24.25 0.81 17.35
C GLY A 571 -25.16 1.33 18.45
N VAL A 572 -25.08 0.70 19.62
CA VAL A 572 -25.57 1.28 20.89
C VAL A 572 -24.43 1.20 21.90
N ALA A 573 -24.09 2.33 22.52
CA ALA A 573 -23.11 2.41 23.60
C ALA A 573 -23.75 2.97 24.88
N ARG A 574 -23.25 2.53 26.04
CA ARG A 574 -23.61 3.08 27.35
C ARG A 574 -22.36 3.42 28.13
N GLN A 575 -22.26 4.65 28.61
CA GLN A 575 -21.08 5.23 29.25
C GLN A 575 -21.47 5.84 30.60
N SER A 576 -20.52 5.82 31.53
CA SER A 576 -20.56 6.51 32.82
C SER A 576 -19.26 7.27 32.97
N ALA A 577 -19.33 8.57 33.23
CA ALA A 577 -18.16 9.40 33.52
C ALA A 577 -18.28 10.11 34.86
N ASN A 578 -17.14 10.34 35.50
CA ASN A 578 -17.01 11.27 36.61
C ASN A 578 -16.23 12.48 36.09
N VAL A 579 -16.81 13.68 36.24
CA VAL A 579 -16.43 14.94 35.59
C VAL A 579 -16.04 15.98 36.63
N ARG A 580 -14.99 16.77 36.38
CA ARG A 580 -14.60 17.92 37.22
C ARG A 580 -13.98 19.04 36.37
N VAL A 581 -14.34 20.30 36.60
CA VAL A 581 -13.58 21.45 36.07
C VAL A 581 -12.21 21.49 36.75
N THR A 582 -11.14 21.51 35.97
CA THR A 582 -9.76 21.56 36.46
C THR A 582 -9.09 22.90 36.23
N ILE A 583 -9.59 23.72 35.30
CA ILE A 583 -9.18 25.12 35.12
C ILE A 583 -10.43 25.94 34.76
N PRO A 584 -10.73 27.06 35.45
CA PRO A 584 -10.25 27.37 36.80
C PRO A 584 -10.65 26.25 37.78
N GLU A 585 -9.80 25.91 38.75
CA GLU A 585 -10.20 24.96 39.79
C GLU A 585 -11.12 25.66 40.79
N ASP A 586 -12.40 25.30 40.78
CA ASP A 586 -13.42 25.81 41.70
C ASP A 586 -13.90 24.69 42.62
N ALA A 587 -13.50 24.77 43.89
CA ALA A 587 -13.89 23.80 44.92
C ALA A 587 -15.39 23.84 45.29
N THR A 588 -16.12 24.89 44.89
CA THR A 588 -17.58 24.99 45.09
C THR A 588 -18.38 24.21 44.04
N VAL A 589 -17.76 23.84 42.91
CA VAL A 589 -18.39 23.07 41.83
C VAL A 589 -18.07 21.58 42.01
N PRO A 590 -19.01 20.76 42.54
CA PRO A 590 -18.73 19.37 42.87
C PRO A 590 -18.53 18.51 41.63
N ALA A 591 -17.69 17.48 41.75
CA ALA A 591 -17.47 16.52 40.68
C ALA A 591 -18.76 15.73 40.38
N ALA A 592 -19.27 15.83 39.14
CA ALA A 592 -20.53 15.23 38.73
C ALA A 592 -20.33 13.83 38.15
N ARG A 593 -21.26 12.90 38.43
CA ARG A 593 -21.39 11.66 37.66
C ARG A 593 -22.45 11.84 36.58
N VAL A 594 -22.08 11.55 35.34
CA VAL A 594 -22.98 11.64 34.20
C VAL A 594 -23.07 10.28 33.50
N HIS A 595 -24.29 9.88 33.18
CA HIS A 595 -24.58 8.68 32.41
C HIS A 595 -25.03 9.05 31.00
N GLN A 596 -24.62 8.27 30.01
CA GLN A 596 -24.92 8.54 28.61
C GLN A 596 -25.24 7.23 27.87
N THR A 597 -26.27 7.26 27.04
CA THR A 597 -26.55 6.21 26.06
C THR A 597 -26.44 6.83 24.67
N VAL A 598 -25.55 6.29 23.85
CA VAL A 598 -25.31 6.72 22.46
C VAL A 598 -25.97 5.71 21.53
N GLN A 599 -26.68 6.18 20.52
CA GLN A 599 -27.20 5.37 19.41
C GLN A 599 -26.58 5.89 18.12
N THR A 600 -26.01 5.02 17.30
CA THR A 600 -25.15 5.42 16.18
C THR A 600 -25.53 4.66 14.92
N LEU A 601 -25.72 5.36 13.80
CA LEU A 601 -25.73 4.78 12.46
C LEU A 601 -24.58 5.37 11.67
N ALA A 602 -23.65 4.52 11.23
CA ALA A 602 -22.48 4.92 10.46
C ALA A 602 -22.41 4.17 9.12
N TYR A 603 -21.87 4.86 8.12
CA TYR A 603 -21.55 4.33 6.80
C TYR A 603 -20.19 4.88 6.38
N SER A 604 -19.25 3.98 6.09
CA SER A 604 -17.85 4.32 5.87
C SER A 604 -17.32 3.68 4.59
N ILE A 605 -16.55 4.44 3.82
CA ILE A 605 -15.78 4.00 2.65
C ILE A 605 -14.33 4.41 2.87
N ASP A 606 -13.41 3.48 2.66
CA ASP A 606 -11.98 3.78 2.62
C ASP A 606 -11.28 2.95 1.53
N THR A 607 -10.76 3.65 0.53
CA THR A 607 -9.97 3.12 -0.59
C THR A 607 -8.62 3.82 -0.74
N LEU A 608 -8.13 4.50 0.31
CA LEU A 608 -6.90 5.28 0.26
C LEU A 608 -5.65 4.39 0.34
N ASP A 609 -4.69 4.66 -0.55
CA ASP A 609 -3.36 4.03 -0.60
C ASP A 609 -2.48 4.40 0.61
N SER A 610 -2.76 5.52 1.29
CA SER A 610 -1.97 5.97 2.44
C SER A 610 -2.79 6.78 3.45
N VAL A 611 -2.53 6.56 4.75
CA VAL A 611 -2.97 7.45 5.85
C VAL A 611 -2.03 8.66 6.01
N ALA A 612 -0.83 8.59 5.42
CA ALA A 612 0.12 9.70 5.47
C ALA A 612 -0.16 10.73 4.39
N PHE A 613 -0.08 10.33 3.13
CA PHE A 613 -0.36 11.24 2.01
C PHE A 613 -0.86 10.43 0.82
N PRO A 614 -2.19 10.27 0.67
CA PRO A 614 -2.75 9.43 -0.38
C PRO A 614 -2.51 10.04 -1.76
N THR A 615 -2.31 9.16 -2.74
CA THR A 615 -2.10 9.50 -4.17
C THR A 615 -3.24 9.00 -5.05
N ARG A 616 -4.06 8.07 -4.54
CA ARG A 616 -5.17 7.42 -5.24
C ARG A 616 -6.30 7.02 -4.30
N GLY A 617 -7.45 6.67 -4.86
CA GLY A 617 -8.64 6.29 -4.10
C GLY A 617 -9.39 7.46 -3.44
N GLY A 618 -10.24 7.14 -2.47
CA GLY A 618 -11.01 8.10 -1.68
C GLY A 618 -11.53 7.52 -0.36
N LEU A 619 -11.92 8.41 0.54
CA LEU A 619 -12.56 8.12 1.82
C LEU A 619 -13.87 8.89 1.90
N PHE A 620 -14.91 8.29 2.49
CA PHE A 620 -16.19 8.94 2.75
C PHE A 620 -16.83 8.35 4.00
N ASN A 621 -17.12 9.18 5.01
CA ASN A 621 -17.81 8.75 6.21
C ASN A 621 -19.07 9.60 6.43
N LEU A 622 -20.20 8.92 6.64
CA LEU A 622 -21.45 9.46 7.14
C LEU A 622 -21.69 8.90 8.55
N ASN A 623 -21.87 9.78 9.52
CA ASN A 623 -22.21 9.41 10.90
C ASN A 623 -23.46 10.16 11.37
N LEU A 624 -24.40 9.42 11.96
CA LEU A 624 -25.63 9.90 12.55
C LEU A 624 -25.70 9.39 14.00
N GLU A 625 -25.43 10.28 14.95
CA GLU A 625 -25.38 9.95 16.38
C GLU A 625 -26.56 10.57 17.13
N ARG A 626 -27.21 9.80 18.00
CA ARG A 626 -28.15 10.30 19.02
C ARG A 626 -27.60 10.00 20.40
N SER A 627 -27.14 11.04 21.08
CA SER A 627 -26.66 10.99 22.46
C SER A 627 -27.78 11.36 23.44
N ILE A 628 -28.12 10.42 24.33
CA ILE A 628 -29.08 10.60 25.42
C ILE A 628 -28.29 10.72 26.72
N VAL A 629 -28.19 11.93 27.25
CA VAL A 629 -27.44 12.26 28.47
C VAL A 629 -28.39 12.30 29.67
N SER A 630 -27.97 11.73 30.80
CA SER A 630 -28.65 11.78 32.09
C SER A 630 -27.67 12.29 33.15
N ALA A 631 -27.82 13.56 33.50
CA ALA A 631 -27.20 14.20 34.66
C ALA A 631 -28.31 14.51 35.69
N ALA A 632 -28.60 15.79 35.96
CA ALA A 632 -29.78 16.20 36.71
C ALA A 632 -31.09 16.03 35.90
N ASN A 633 -31.07 16.44 34.62
CA ASN A 633 -32.16 16.26 33.67
C ASN A 633 -31.74 15.33 32.51
N ARG A 634 -32.72 14.71 31.84
CA ARG A 634 -32.50 13.87 30.65
C ARG A 634 -32.55 14.70 29.37
N VAL A 635 -31.43 14.80 28.66
CA VAL A 635 -31.30 15.55 27.40
C VAL A 635 -31.08 14.55 26.25
N SER A 636 -31.66 14.81 25.07
CA SER A 636 -31.52 13.97 23.87
C SER A 636 -31.04 14.84 22.71
N LEU A 637 -29.81 14.61 22.24
CA LEU A 637 -29.13 15.45 21.26
C LEU A 637 -28.73 14.61 20.04
N MET A 638 -29.04 15.11 18.86
CA MET A 638 -28.60 14.52 17.59
C MET A 638 -27.36 15.24 17.07
N GLN A 639 -26.34 14.48 16.68
CA GLN A 639 -25.24 14.95 15.85
C GLN A 639 -25.26 14.25 14.49
N GLN A 640 -24.80 14.96 13.46
CA GLN A 640 -24.73 14.50 12.08
C GLN A 640 -23.40 14.98 11.51
N SER A 641 -22.62 14.11 10.87
CA SER A 641 -21.41 14.53 10.16
C SER A 641 -21.24 13.76 8.85
N VAL A 642 -20.77 14.48 7.84
CA VAL A 642 -20.39 13.95 6.52
C VAL A 642 -19.01 14.48 6.21
N GLU A 643 -18.08 13.58 5.91
CA GLU A 643 -16.73 13.91 5.47
C GLU A 643 -16.36 13.10 4.23
N GLY A 644 -15.60 13.71 3.33
CA GLY A 644 -15.16 13.09 2.09
C GLY A 644 -13.77 13.57 1.68
N LEU A 645 -12.93 12.63 1.24
CA LEU A 645 -11.59 12.87 0.73
C LEU A 645 -11.44 12.17 -0.62
N ARG A 646 -10.93 12.88 -1.64
CA ARG A 646 -10.54 12.31 -2.93
C ARG A 646 -9.08 12.64 -3.22
N ALA A 647 -8.26 11.59 -3.35
CA ALA A 647 -6.85 11.72 -3.69
C ALA A 647 -6.62 11.68 -5.21
N PHE A 648 -5.53 12.31 -5.65
CA PHE A 648 -5.12 12.38 -7.05
C PHE A 648 -3.61 12.60 -7.17
N HIS A 649 -3.05 12.35 -8.35
CA HIS A 649 -1.64 12.60 -8.66
C HIS A 649 -1.44 13.05 -10.11
N ALA A 650 -0.31 13.72 -10.36
CA ALA A 650 0.12 14.19 -11.67
C ALA A 650 1.66 14.21 -11.72
N GLY A 651 2.26 13.18 -12.31
CA GLY A 651 3.71 13.01 -12.34
C GLY A 651 4.29 12.87 -10.92
N ASN A 652 5.19 13.78 -10.53
CA ASN A 652 5.80 13.80 -9.19
C ASN A 652 5.03 14.65 -8.15
N TRP A 653 3.82 15.12 -8.49
CA TRP A 653 2.89 15.75 -7.56
C TRP A 653 1.77 14.78 -7.17
N ALA A 654 1.39 14.82 -5.90
CA ALA A 654 0.17 14.21 -5.38
C ALA A 654 -0.62 15.25 -4.58
N GLY A 655 -1.92 15.00 -4.40
CA GLY A 655 -2.78 15.88 -3.61
C GLY A 655 -4.12 15.25 -3.27
N HIS A 656 -4.88 15.95 -2.44
CA HIS A 656 -6.25 15.57 -2.12
C HIS A 656 -7.17 16.76 -1.95
N LEU A 657 -8.42 16.57 -2.38
CA LEU A 657 -9.56 17.40 -2.03
C LEU A 657 -10.21 16.78 -0.79
N TYR A 658 -10.47 17.59 0.24
CA TYR A 658 -11.21 17.19 1.44
C TYR A 658 -12.36 18.16 1.69
N ALA A 659 -13.52 17.64 2.06
CA ALA A 659 -14.67 18.42 2.50
C ALA A 659 -15.31 17.77 3.72
N GLU A 660 -15.68 18.59 4.70
CA GLU A 660 -16.38 18.18 5.92
C GLU A 660 -17.57 19.10 6.16
N TRP A 661 -18.67 18.51 6.60
CA TRP A 661 -19.83 19.22 7.16
C TRP A 661 -20.33 18.47 8.38
N ALA A 662 -20.63 19.19 9.45
CA ALA A 662 -21.28 18.60 10.61
C ALA A 662 -22.32 19.54 11.24
N ARG A 663 -23.29 18.96 11.93
CA ARG A 663 -24.37 19.63 12.64
C ARG A 663 -24.64 18.97 13.97
N SER A 664 -24.84 19.79 14.99
CA SER A 664 -25.19 19.41 16.36
C SER A 664 -26.51 20.09 16.75
N GLN A 665 -27.42 19.36 17.40
CA GLN A 665 -28.66 19.94 17.91
C GLN A 665 -28.42 20.71 19.23
N GLN A 666 -29.20 21.78 19.44
CA GLN A 666 -29.27 22.59 20.67
C GLN A 666 -27.98 23.26 21.18
N GLY A 667 -26.84 23.14 20.49
CA GLY A 667 -25.60 23.86 20.84
C GLY A 667 -24.86 23.35 22.09
N LEU A 668 -25.50 22.50 22.90
CA LEU A 668 -24.95 21.79 24.07
C LEU A 668 -23.89 20.72 23.72
N ALA A 669 -23.28 20.84 22.55
CA ALA A 669 -22.17 20.06 22.02
C ALA A 669 -21.65 20.80 20.79
N PRO A 670 -20.82 21.85 20.96
CA PRO A 670 -20.27 22.58 19.83
C PRO A 670 -19.40 21.65 18.97
N LEU A 671 -19.41 21.93 17.67
CA LEU A 671 -18.54 21.31 16.69
C LEU A 671 -17.40 22.28 16.41
N ASN A 672 -16.17 21.76 16.43
CA ASN A 672 -14.97 22.57 16.51
C ASN A 672 -14.06 22.33 15.30
N LEU A 673 -13.57 23.41 14.69
CA LEU A 673 -12.44 23.42 13.75
C LEU A 673 -11.24 24.11 14.42
N GLY A 674 -10.06 23.94 13.85
CA GLY A 674 -8.83 24.63 14.23
C GLY A 674 -7.60 23.73 14.21
N GLY A 675 -6.42 24.32 14.06
CA GLY A 675 -5.14 23.61 13.99
C GLY A 675 -4.69 23.24 12.57
N PHE A 676 -3.55 22.54 12.48
CA PHE A 676 -2.90 22.19 11.21
C PHE A 676 -3.83 21.39 10.29
N LEU A 677 -3.93 21.82 9.03
CA LEU A 677 -4.82 21.30 7.99
C LEU A 677 -6.32 21.28 8.36
N ARG A 678 -6.74 21.97 9.43
CA ARG A 678 -8.14 22.14 9.86
C ARG A 678 -8.43 23.61 10.22
N LEU A 679 -8.01 24.54 9.36
CA LEU A 679 -7.80 25.99 9.58
C LEU A 679 -6.43 26.29 10.21
N SER A 680 -5.38 25.92 9.48
CA SER A 680 -3.96 26.18 9.78
C SER A 680 -3.70 27.62 10.23
N GLY A 681 -3.00 27.82 11.35
CA GLY A 681 -2.78 29.14 11.97
C GLY A 681 -3.90 29.60 12.92
N THR A 682 -4.88 28.74 13.22
CA THR A 682 -5.72 28.88 14.41
C THR A 682 -5.30 27.87 15.48
N ALA A 683 -5.61 28.16 16.75
CA ALA A 683 -5.44 27.20 17.82
C ALA A 683 -6.39 26.00 17.60
N PRO A 684 -5.98 24.75 17.90
CA PRO A 684 -6.86 23.59 17.77
C PRO A 684 -8.19 23.78 18.51
N GLU A 685 -9.27 23.34 17.88
CA GLU A 685 -10.66 23.45 18.35
C GLU A 685 -11.23 24.88 18.60
N SER A 686 -10.48 25.95 18.33
CA SER A 686 -10.91 27.33 18.61
C SER A 686 -12.05 27.89 17.75
N VAL A 687 -12.43 27.21 16.65
CA VAL A 687 -13.48 27.66 15.72
C VAL A 687 -14.74 26.83 15.93
N ALA A 688 -15.51 27.19 16.96
CA ALA A 688 -16.72 26.48 17.39
C ALA A 688 -18.00 26.92 16.67
N GLY A 689 -18.98 26.02 16.54
CA GLY A 689 -20.34 26.32 16.04
C GLY A 689 -21.36 25.22 16.33
N ASN A 690 -22.66 25.49 16.12
CA ASN A 690 -23.68 24.42 16.13
C ASN A 690 -23.72 23.66 14.79
N ARG A 691 -23.09 24.23 13.76
CA ARG A 691 -22.68 23.58 12.52
C ARG A 691 -21.24 23.98 12.21
N VAL A 692 -20.52 23.12 11.52
CA VAL A 692 -19.22 23.44 10.91
C VAL A 692 -19.20 23.04 9.45
N VAL A 693 -18.39 23.75 8.66
CA VAL A 693 -18.04 23.37 7.29
C VAL A 693 -16.56 23.66 7.06
N LEU A 694 -15.86 22.74 6.42
CA LEU A 694 -14.46 22.89 6.00
C LEU A 694 -14.30 22.34 4.57
N GLY A 695 -13.64 23.11 3.71
CA GLY A 695 -13.08 22.66 2.44
C GLY A 695 -11.56 22.84 2.46
N ARG A 696 -10.82 21.84 1.98
CA ARG A 696 -9.36 21.83 1.96
C ARG A 696 -8.84 21.23 0.66
N ILE A 697 -7.85 21.89 0.08
CA ILE A 697 -7.00 21.35 -1.00
C ILE A 697 -5.59 21.19 -0.43
N VAL A 698 -4.99 20.02 -0.62
CA VAL A 698 -3.58 19.77 -0.28
C VAL A 698 -2.84 19.34 -1.55
N MET A 699 -1.64 19.86 -1.76
CA MET A 699 -0.75 19.50 -2.86
C MET A 699 0.68 19.34 -2.35
N ALA A 700 1.37 18.27 -2.72
CA ALA A 700 2.77 18.07 -2.40
C ALA A 700 3.54 17.40 -3.54
N ARG A 701 4.83 17.70 -3.61
CA ARG A 701 5.77 17.12 -4.58
C ARG A 701 6.77 16.23 -3.86
N THR A 702 7.04 15.03 -4.37
CA THR A 702 8.13 14.19 -3.85
C THR A 702 9.48 14.85 -4.16
N VAL A 703 10.26 15.10 -3.12
CA VAL A 703 11.59 15.76 -3.17
C VAL A 703 12.73 14.83 -2.77
N GLY A 704 12.42 13.69 -2.14
CA GLY A 704 13.36 12.64 -1.78
C GLY A 704 12.63 11.41 -1.25
N ALA A 705 13.38 10.44 -0.74
CA ALA A 705 12.83 9.26 -0.06
C ALA A 705 13.75 8.86 1.09
N MET A 706 13.17 8.28 2.13
CA MET A 706 13.87 7.64 3.25
C MET A 706 14.41 6.26 2.82
N PRO A 707 15.37 5.67 3.56
CA PRO A 707 15.69 4.25 3.43
C PRO A 707 14.44 3.40 3.74
N ALA A 708 14.17 2.37 2.94
CA ALA A 708 12.96 1.53 3.06
C ALA A 708 12.76 0.87 4.45
N ALA A 709 13.86 0.68 5.20
CA ALA A 709 13.85 0.21 6.59
C ALA A 709 13.33 1.25 7.61
N LEU A 710 13.08 2.50 7.20
CA LEU A 710 12.66 3.62 8.06
C LEU A 710 11.41 4.35 7.54
N GLY A 711 11.18 4.39 6.22
CA GLY A 711 10.05 5.10 5.62
C GLY A 711 10.05 5.06 4.08
N GLY A 712 9.15 5.83 3.49
CA GLY A 712 9.00 6.07 2.06
C GLY A 712 9.31 7.52 1.66
N ASP A 713 8.43 8.13 0.88
CA ASP A 713 8.63 9.48 0.32
C ASP A 713 8.85 10.58 1.37
N VAL A 714 9.73 11.52 1.02
CA VAL A 714 9.81 12.87 1.58
C VAL A 714 9.16 13.82 0.58
N ARG A 715 8.10 14.52 0.99
CA ARG A 715 7.30 15.41 0.14
C ARG A 715 7.29 16.83 0.70
N LEU A 716 7.47 17.83 -0.17
CA LEU A 716 7.28 19.24 0.17
C LEU A 716 5.95 19.71 -0.40
N GLY A 717 5.09 20.32 0.41
CA GLY A 717 3.72 20.64 0.02
C GLY A 717 3.14 21.88 0.68
N PHE A 718 1.91 22.17 0.29
CA PHE A 718 1.11 23.29 0.77
C PHE A 718 -0.37 22.91 0.88
N SER A 719 -1.11 23.68 1.67
CA SER A 719 -2.57 23.60 1.77
C SER A 719 -3.25 24.93 1.49
N LEU A 720 -4.48 24.85 0.98
CA LEU A 720 -5.45 25.94 0.92
C LEU A 720 -6.73 25.46 1.60
N GLU A 721 -7.22 26.23 2.57
CA GLU A 721 -8.27 25.82 3.51
C GLU A 721 -9.31 26.95 3.66
N ALA A 722 -10.59 26.60 3.66
CA ALA A 722 -11.69 27.53 3.83
C ALA A 722 -12.80 26.89 4.69
N GLY A 723 -13.18 27.52 5.80
CA GLY A 723 -14.16 26.94 6.72
C GLY A 723 -14.70 27.90 7.77
N ALA A 724 -15.75 27.46 8.45
CA ALA A 724 -16.44 28.24 9.49
C ALA A 724 -17.20 27.36 10.48
N GLY A 725 -17.21 27.78 11.74
CA GLY A 725 -18.27 27.44 12.70
C GLY A 725 -19.42 28.45 12.56
N TYR A 726 -20.65 27.95 12.47
CA TYR A 726 -21.85 28.77 12.24
C TYR A 726 -23.06 28.25 13.02
N GLY A 727 -24.13 29.05 13.08
CA GLY A 727 -25.30 28.77 13.90
C GLY A 727 -26.55 29.56 13.50
N ALA A 728 -27.46 29.74 14.45
CA ALA A 728 -28.63 30.63 14.27
C ALA A 728 -28.21 32.09 14.49
N ASP A 729 -27.40 32.33 15.52
CA ASP A 729 -26.95 33.63 16.00
C ASP A 729 -25.70 34.15 15.24
N ASN A 730 -25.05 33.25 14.49
CA ASN A 730 -23.95 33.55 13.57
C ASN A 730 -24.16 32.80 12.25
N PRO A 731 -24.98 33.33 11.32
CA PRO A 731 -25.24 32.71 10.01
C PRO A 731 -24.00 32.65 9.11
N LEU A 732 -23.98 31.67 8.20
CA LEU A 732 -22.88 31.48 7.26
C LEU A 732 -22.91 32.54 6.14
N HIS A 733 -21.91 33.41 6.12
CA HIS A 733 -21.69 34.43 5.11
C HIS A 733 -20.23 34.39 4.64
N TRP A 734 -19.93 34.88 3.44
CA TRP A 734 -18.56 34.86 2.91
C TRP A 734 -17.55 35.59 3.80
N ALA A 735 -17.98 36.60 4.56
CA ALA A 735 -17.15 37.31 5.53
C ALA A 735 -16.87 36.52 6.83
N SER A 736 -17.68 35.51 7.19
CA SER A 736 -17.44 34.63 8.34
C SER A 736 -16.68 33.35 7.99
N VAL A 737 -16.37 33.11 6.72
CA VAL A 737 -15.47 32.02 6.27
C VAL A 737 -14.02 32.41 6.54
N LYS A 738 -13.37 31.69 7.47
CA LYS A 738 -11.93 31.76 7.68
C LYS A 738 -11.22 31.14 6.47
N GLN A 739 -10.27 31.88 5.91
CA GLN A 739 -9.39 31.44 4.83
C GLN A 739 -8.00 31.22 5.42
N ALA A 740 -7.41 30.06 5.15
CA ALA A 740 -6.16 29.61 5.73
C ALA A 740 -5.29 28.88 4.71
N GLY A 741 -4.00 28.74 5.02
CA GLY A 741 -3.08 27.92 4.25
C GLY A 741 -1.84 27.57 5.05
N SER A 742 -1.11 26.57 4.57
CA SER A 742 0.16 26.16 5.16
C SER A 742 1.18 25.77 4.11
N ILE A 743 2.45 25.73 4.52
CA ILE A 743 3.53 25.01 3.84
C ILE A 743 4.06 23.95 4.81
N PHE A 744 4.42 22.77 4.30
CA PHE A 744 4.90 21.67 5.13
C PHE A 744 5.86 20.74 4.38
N THR A 745 6.75 20.10 5.15
CA THR A 745 7.43 18.87 4.76
C THR A 745 6.69 17.70 5.40
N ALA A 746 6.32 16.71 4.59
CA ALA A 746 5.75 15.44 5.04
C ALA A 746 6.75 14.31 4.77
N VAL A 747 6.86 13.36 5.70
CA VAL A 747 7.64 12.13 5.55
C VAL A 747 6.76 10.95 5.93
N ASP A 748 6.59 10.00 5.02
CA ASP A 748 5.95 8.74 5.36
C ASP A 748 6.96 7.83 6.10
N THR A 749 6.77 7.60 7.40
CA THR A 749 7.69 6.77 8.21
C THR A 749 7.07 5.43 8.59
N ARG A 750 7.88 4.46 9.03
CA ARG A 750 7.36 3.21 9.62
C ARG A 750 6.57 3.45 10.92
N PHE A 751 6.81 4.54 11.63
CA PHE A 751 6.08 4.94 12.84
C PHE A 751 4.74 5.65 12.54
N GLY A 752 4.51 6.05 11.29
CA GLY A 752 3.35 6.82 10.86
C GLY A 752 3.73 8.06 10.04
N PRO A 753 2.76 8.93 9.69
CA PRO A 753 3.00 10.19 9.02
C PRO A 753 3.78 11.13 9.94
N LEU A 754 4.87 11.73 9.47
CA LEU A 754 5.57 12.83 10.14
C LEU A 754 5.38 14.11 9.32
N TYR A 755 4.88 15.17 9.94
CA TYR A 755 4.72 16.49 9.35
C TYR A 755 5.48 17.54 10.16
N PHE A 756 6.20 18.41 9.47
CA PHE A 756 6.69 19.67 10.00
C PHE A 756 6.23 20.81 9.08
N GLY A 757 5.58 21.84 9.62
CA GLY A 757 4.98 22.89 8.79
C GLY A 757 4.77 24.23 9.48
N ALA A 758 4.40 25.21 8.66
CA ALA A 758 4.04 26.57 9.08
C ALA A 758 2.70 26.94 8.44
N GLY A 759 1.74 27.38 9.25
CA GLY A 759 0.38 27.70 8.81
C GLY A 759 -0.07 29.10 9.25
N SER A 760 -0.98 29.71 8.50
CA SER A 760 -1.58 31.00 8.84
C SER A 760 -3.03 31.11 8.35
N THR A 761 -3.88 31.69 9.19
CA THR A 761 -5.26 32.04 8.88
C THR A 761 -5.38 33.55 8.71
N LYS A 762 -6.17 34.01 7.75
CA LYS A 762 -6.42 35.44 7.52
C LYS A 762 -6.97 36.13 8.78
N GLY A 763 -6.20 37.07 9.34
CA GLY A 763 -6.52 37.78 10.59
C GLY A 763 -5.93 37.14 11.86
N ASN A 764 -5.21 36.04 11.75
CA ASN A 764 -4.45 35.39 12.82
C ASN A 764 -2.93 35.56 12.60
N SER A 765 -2.13 35.31 13.63
CA SER A 765 -0.69 35.11 13.51
C SER A 765 -0.37 33.75 12.88
N GLY A 766 0.84 33.60 12.33
CA GLY A 766 1.33 32.29 11.89
C GLY A 766 1.64 31.36 13.06
N THR A 767 1.61 30.05 12.82
CA THR A 767 1.88 28.99 13.80
C THR A 767 2.80 27.93 13.18
N LEU A 768 3.77 27.43 13.95
CA LEU A 768 4.61 26.29 13.57
C LEU A 768 3.99 24.99 14.10
N TYR A 769 4.18 23.91 13.36
CA TYR A 769 3.52 22.64 13.62
C TYR A 769 4.46 21.46 13.49
N LEU A 770 4.40 20.54 14.45
CA LEU A 770 5.04 19.23 14.41
C LEU A 770 3.99 18.16 14.75
N PHE A 771 3.75 17.23 13.82
CA PHE A 771 2.83 16.10 14.01
C PHE A 771 3.51 14.79 13.65
N LEU A 772 3.38 13.79 14.51
CA LEU A 772 3.62 12.38 14.22
C LEU A 772 2.28 11.65 14.46
N GLY A 773 1.71 11.04 13.42
CA GLY A 773 0.34 10.50 13.46
C GLY A 773 -0.58 11.10 12.39
N PRO A 774 -1.89 10.85 12.46
CA PRO A 774 -2.84 11.31 11.46
C PRO A 774 -3.21 12.79 11.66
N VAL A 775 -3.51 13.50 10.57
CA VAL A 775 -3.70 14.97 10.55
C VAL A 775 -5.03 15.42 9.90
N TRP A 776 -6.06 14.58 9.95
CA TRP A 776 -7.41 14.91 9.48
C TRP A 776 -8.51 14.26 10.32
#